data_AF-A0A934ZQ48-F1
#
_entry.id   AF-A0A934ZQ48-F1
#
_cell.length_a   1.000
_cell.length_b   1.000
_cell.length_c   1.000
_cell.angle_alpha   90.00
_cell.angle_beta   90.00
_cell.angle_gamma   90.00
#
_symmetry.space_group_name_H-M   'P 1'
#
loop_
_entity.id
_entity.type
_entity.pdbx_description
1 polymer ?
#
loop_
_entity_poly.entity_id
_entity_poly.type
_entity_poly.pdbx_seq_one_letter_code
_entity_poly.pdbx_strand_id
1 'polypeptide(L)'
;MKKNPRKPTITTRAADESLGRRLTEALSDDELRVVLVRALLALDEAGRQRLLDGLDAETRAALTLALNPPKKGTPRGAATPVPVGRRKLQQEWEALWARWDAIVAESSDEKGKYVQKDRDWDAPYLALGAVADDLEVVGAQFRAMMPAVIAADLAPDLRFSEILDDLGEELGAGLPEWIEAPDGDDFVLGPETSSLVLEWDWTMEQAKGVGLAAFLDEWRDVEERLTNVSLHEEGIRDFVMAQPEPALRDFLKSVTRQRASPRWSYAFNEAYGVWAKLVRELTSRWDPALFAATLRANIVHDWTLALPLLKDAIAHKRFDEAETLIDEAVRVRLKLEPKEHWDPQTTLLAHAGRTYLSVERDASTRTLLGLWKDVAEARSEGDLVAALTVQLAAQAGAERGDAMLKALGAVPPRFMAVREALFGEWRRWFVARTLSQWRDTPAVACGAWVAALVDAAAAGAEGTKRFHAAVRDTLAEATTMKLPSRDPQHSSYIIDHSRDPLLALAMLTLDLDAARPTLAKSAPRLLKLLKESLDGGQATLDQSRRRWIARLDGASLLPELVEFWRENAARFVPDPGGFTSNYAESADWLAALHELSPGVAAAMLARWAGVHRLKRNLWRDLAKRGLHVSTVGPASRKTLLP
;
A
#
# COMPACT_ATOMS: atom_id res chain seq x y z
N MET A 1 16.46 18.25 -98.36
CA MET A 1 16.26 17.29 -97.25
C MET A 1 16.39 18.02 -95.92
N LYS A 2 15.27 18.46 -95.35
CA LYS A 2 15.24 19.22 -94.09
C LYS A 2 14.90 18.29 -92.93
N LYS A 3 15.74 18.34 -91.89
CA LYS A 3 15.59 17.64 -90.61
C LYS A 3 14.29 18.05 -89.91
N ASN A 4 13.52 17.08 -89.42
CA ASN A 4 12.45 17.30 -88.45
C ASN A 4 12.98 16.98 -87.03
N PRO A 5 12.66 17.78 -86.00
CA PRO A 5 13.20 17.62 -84.66
C PRO A 5 12.46 16.52 -83.88
N ARG A 6 13.23 15.81 -83.03
CA ARG A 6 12.73 14.87 -82.02
C ARG A 6 11.86 15.60 -80.98
N LYS A 7 10.66 15.10 -80.71
CA LYS A 7 9.89 15.42 -79.49
C LYS A 7 10.57 14.77 -78.27
N PRO A 8 10.66 15.43 -77.11
CA PRO A 8 11.25 14.86 -75.91
C PRO A 8 10.25 13.92 -75.22
N THR A 9 10.73 12.74 -74.84
CA THR A 9 10.02 11.79 -73.98
C THR A 9 9.99 12.35 -72.56
N ILE A 10 8.85 12.85 -72.11
CA ILE A 10 8.62 13.16 -70.70
C ILE A 10 8.56 11.81 -69.98
N THR A 11 9.53 11.58 -69.10
CA THR A 11 9.62 10.43 -68.19
C THR A 11 8.37 10.36 -67.31
N THR A 12 7.65 9.24 -67.38
CA THR A 12 6.40 8.90 -66.67
C THR A 12 6.37 9.31 -65.21
N ARG A 13 7.49 9.20 -64.49
CA ARG A 13 7.63 9.57 -63.07
C ARG A 13 7.31 11.04 -62.75
N ALA A 14 7.68 11.98 -63.62
CA ALA A 14 7.42 13.42 -63.39
C ALA A 14 5.94 13.78 -63.62
N ALA A 15 5.27 13.05 -64.51
CA ALA A 15 3.83 13.20 -64.75
C ALA A 15 3.02 12.59 -63.59
N ASP A 16 3.47 11.46 -63.05
CA ASP A 16 2.87 10.80 -61.88
C ASP A 16 2.98 11.67 -60.62
N GLU A 17 4.16 12.26 -60.37
CA GLU A 17 4.37 13.19 -59.26
C GLU A 17 3.54 14.47 -59.41
N SER A 18 3.40 15.01 -60.63
CA SER A 18 2.57 16.20 -60.91
C SER A 18 1.07 15.93 -60.77
N LEU A 19 0.61 14.74 -61.15
CA LEU A 19 -0.79 14.34 -60.95
C LEU A 19 -1.06 14.05 -59.47
N GLY A 20 -0.18 13.31 -58.79
CA GLY A 20 -0.29 13.02 -57.37
C GLY A 20 -0.40 14.28 -56.54
N ARG A 21 0.46 15.28 -56.79
CA ARG A 21 0.40 16.57 -56.09
C ARG A 21 -0.91 17.33 -56.33
N ARG A 22 -1.39 17.39 -57.57
CA ARG A 22 -2.67 18.05 -57.89
C ARG A 22 -3.86 17.34 -57.24
N LEU A 23 -3.81 16.02 -57.09
CA LEU A 23 -4.84 15.27 -56.39
C LEU A 23 -4.83 15.53 -54.89
N THR A 24 -3.65 15.59 -54.26
CA THR A 24 -3.53 15.91 -52.83
C THR A 24 -3.84 17.37 -52.48
N GLU A 25 -3.69 18.30 -53.43
CA GLU A 25 -4.07 19.70 -53.24
C GLU A 25 -5.58 19.94 -53.44
N ALA A 26 -6.24 19.13 -54.26
CA ALA A 26 -7.64 19.34 -54.64
C ALA A 26 -8.64 18.50 -53.84
N LEU A 27 -8.19 17.42 -53.17
CA LEU A 27 -9.04 16.47 -52.48
C LEU A 27 -8.56 16.26 -51.04
N SER A 28 -9.51 16.10 -50.12
CA SER A 28 -9.20 15.68 -48.74
C SER A 28 -8.73 14.23 -48.68
N ASP A 29 -8.06 13.86 -47.57
CA ASP A 29 -7.59 12.48 -47.35
C ASP A 29 -8.72 11.45 -47.43
N ASP A 30 -9.93 11.79 -46.97
CA ASP A 30 -11.10 10.91 -47.04
C ASP A 30 -11.61 10.75 -48.48
N GLU A 31 -11.62 11.82 -49.27
CA GLU A 31 -11.98 11.77 -50.68
C GLU A 31 -10.96 10.97 -51.50
N LEU A 32 -9.66 11.15 -51.22
CA LEU A 32 -8.59 10.37 -51.83
C LEU A 32 -8.72 8.88 -51.50
N ARG A 33 -9.01 8.53 -50.24
CA ARG A 33 -9.28 7.14 -49.83
C ARG A 33 -10.45 6.54 -50.61
N VAL A 34 -11.55 7.27 -50.73
CA VAL A 34 -12.73 6.81 -51.49
C VAL A 34 -12.38 6.59 -52.96
N VAL A 35 -11.67 7.53 -53.60
CA VAL A 35 -11.24 7.40 -55.00
C VAL A 35 -10.32 6.20 -55.19
N LEU A 36 -9.31 6.04 -54.33
CA LEU A 36 -8.37 4.91 -54.37
C LEU A 36 -9.08 3.56 -54.19
N VAL A 37 -9.95 3.43 -53.19
CA VAL A 37 -10.69 2.18 -52.95
C VAL A 37 -11.62 1.87 -54.11
N ARG A 38 -12.37 2.86 -54.62
CA ARG A 38 -13.27 2.65 -55.76
C ARG A 38 -12.50 2.30 -57.03
N ALA A 39 -11.36 2.92 -57.27
CA ALA A 39 -10.48 2.60 -58.40
C ALA A 39 -9.93 1.17 -58.28
N LEU A 40 -9.44 0.77 -57.10
CA LEU A 40 -8.94 -0.58 -56.85
C LEU A 40 -10.02 -1.66 -57.01
N LEU A 41 -11.23 -1.40 -56.53
CA LEU A 41 -12.38 -2.30 -56.69
C LEU A 41 -12.91 -2.37 -58.13
N ALA A 42 -12.68 -1.33 -58.94
CA ALA A 42 -13.08 -1.30 -60.34
C ALA A 42 -12.10 -2.05 -61.25
N LEU A 43 -10.88 -2.36 -60.79
CA LEU A 43 -9.92 -3.16 -61.54
C LEU A 43 -10.31 -4.64 -61.55
N ASP A 44 -10.18 -5.29 -62.69
CA ASP A 44 -10.21 -6.74 -62.82
C ASP A 44 -8.89 -7.36 -62.35
N GLU A 45 -8.80 -8.70 -62.31
CA GLU A 45 -7.61 -9.39 -61.80
C GLU A 45 -6.34 -9.05 -62.60
N ALA A 46 -6.46 -8.93 -63.92
CA ALA A 46 -5.36 -8.51 -64.80
C ALA A 46 -4.98 -7.03 -64.58
N GLY A 47 -5.94 -6.16 -64.29
CA GLY A 47 -5.72 -4.77 -63.91
C GLY A 47 -5.01 -4.62 -62.57
N ARG A 48 -5.41 -5.42 -61.56
CA ARG A 48 -4.74 -5.47 -60.26
C ARG A 48 -3.31 -5.97 -60.39
N GLN A 49 -3.06 -7.03 -61.16
CA GLN A 49 -1.71 -7.52 -61.37
C GLN A 49 -0.82 -6.48 -62.07
N ARG A 50 -1.32 -5.78 -63.09
CA ARG A 50 -0.59 -4.69 -63.75
C ARG A 50 -0.27 -3.53 -62.81
N LEU A 51 -1.18 -3.17 -61.91
CA LEU A 51 -0.93 -2.17 -60.87
C LEU A 51 0.18 -2.65 -59.93
N LEU A 52 0.08 -3.89 -59.43
CA LEU A 52 1.06 -4.50 -58.53
C LEU A 52 2.45 -4.55 -59.18
N ASP A 53 2.55 -4.95 -60.46
CA ASP A 53 3.81 -5.02 -61.19
C ASP A 53 4.49 -3.64 -61.35
N GLY A 54 3.69 -2.56 -61.37
CA GLY A 54 4.18 -1.17 -61.43
C GLY A 54 4.63 -0.59 -60.08
N LEU A 55 4.33 -1.26 -58.97
CA LEU A 55 4.76 -0.86 -57.62
C LEU A 55 6.13 -1.45 -57.29
N ASP A 56 6.87 -0.79 -56.40
CA ASP A 56 8.06 -1.39 -55.79
C ASP A 56 7.70 -2.67 -55.01
N ALA A 57 8.68 -3.53 -54.79
CA ALA A 57 8.47 -4.86 -54.21
C ALA A 57 7.75 -4.82 -52.85
N GLU A 58 7.97 -3.76 -52.07
CA GLU A 58 7.46 -3.63 -50.72
C GLU A 58 6.02 -3.11 -50.71
N THR A 59 5.74 -2.03 -51.44
CA THR A 59 4.37 -1.51 -51.63
C THR A 59 3.48 -2.56 -52.29
N ARG A 60 4.04 -3.36 -53.21
CA ARG A 60 3.37 -4.51 -53.82
C ARG A 60 2.98 -5.55 -52.78
N ALA A 61 3.89 -5.93 -51.88
CA ALA A 61 3.62 -6.94 -50.85
C ALA A 61 2.53 -6.47 -49.88
N ALA A 62 2.61 -5.22 -49.41
CA ALA A 62 1.63 -4.62 -48.50
C ALA A 62 0.23 -4.53 -49.15
N LEU A 63 0.15 -4.04 -50.40
CA LEU A 63 -1.11 -3.93 -51.13
C LEU A 63 -1.72 -5.30 -51.47
N THR A 64 -0.88 -6.29 -51.80
CA THR A 64 -1.34 -7.67 -52.07
C THR A 64 -2.01 -8.28 -50.85
N LEU A 65 -1.45 -8.07 -49.66
CA LEU A 65 -2.05 -8.56 -48.42
C LEU A 65 -3.33 -7.82 -48.04
N ALA A 66 -3.37 -6.49 -48.24
CA ALA A 66 -4.57 -5.69 -47.99
C ALA A 66 -5.75 -6.09 -48.89
N LEU A 67 -5.48 -6.46 -50.15
CA LEU A 67 -6.48 -6.94 -51.10
C LEU A 67 -6.90 -8.39 -50.83
N ASN A 68 -6.03 -9.22 -50.25
CA ASN A 68 -6.28 -10.63 -49.95
C ASN A 68 -6.00 -10.96 -48.47
N PRO A 69 -6.84 -10.48 -47.53
CA PRO A 69 -6.63 -10.76 -46.13
C PRO A 69 -6.78 -12.27 -45.85
N PRO A 70 -5.92 -12.89 -45.03
CA PRO A 70 -6.05 -14.30 -44.68
C PRO A 70 -7.40 -14.58 -44.01
N LYS A 71 -8.04 -15.70 -44.37
CA LYS A 71 -9.35 -16.10 -43.80
C LYS A 71 -9.23 -16.30 -42.29
N LYS A 72 -10.13 -15.69 -41.51
CA LYS A 72 -10.26 -15.91 -40.06
C LYS A 72 -10.43 -17.40 -39.76
N GLY A 73 -9.43 -18.03 -39.14
CA GLY A 73 -9.52 -19.43 -38.69
C GLY A 73 -8.21 -20.23 -38.55
N THR A 74 -7.04 -19.70 -38.90
CA THR A 74 -5.77 -20.42 -38.75
C THR A 74 -5.27 -20.38 -37.30
N PRO A 75 -4.79 -21.49 -36.70
CA PRO A 75 -4.39 -21.54 -35.30
C PRO A 75 -3.24 -20.60 -34.96
N ARG A 76 -3.32 -20.06 -33.74
CA ARG A 76 -2.38 -19.12 -33.11
C ARG A 76 -1.03 -19.80 -32.84
N GLY A 77 -0.18 -19.87 -33.85
CA GLY A 77 1.21 -20.32 -33.76
C GLY A 77 2.03 -19.58 -34.81
N ALA A 78 2.94 -18.72 -34.38
CA ALA A 78 3.72 -17.78 -35.20
C ALA A 78 2.84 -16.90 -36.11
N ALA A 79 2.26 -15.84 -35.53
CA ALA A 79 1.69 -14.76 -36.34
C ALA A 79 2.83 -14.11 -37.11
N THR A 80 3.02 -14.50 -38.38
CA THR A 80 3.88 -13.78 -39.30
C THR A 80 3.40 -12.32 -39.34
N PRO A 81 4.27 -11.33 -39.10
CA PRO A 81 3.87 -9.93 -39.14
C PRO A 81 3.19 -9.62 -40.46
N VAL A 82 2.01 -9.00 -40.41
CA VAL A 82 1.40 -8.35 -41.57
C VAL A 82 2.48 -7.42 -42.15
N PRO A 83 2.92 -7.55 -43.43
CA PRO A 83 3.91 -6.66 -44.00
C PRO A 83 3.33 -5.25 -44.06
N VAL A 84 3.63 -4.45 -43.04
CA VAL A 84 3.50 -3.00 -43.06
C VAL A 84 4.64 -2.52 -43.95
N GLY A 85 4.35 -1.85 -45.06
CA GLY A 85 5.44 -1.31 -45.89
C GLY A 85 6.30 -0.37 -45.05
N ARG A 86 7.63 -0.42 -45.22
CA ARG A 86 8.64 0.33 -44.45
C ARG A 86 8.25 1.77 -44.17
N ARG A 87 7.65 2.47 -45.14
CA ARG A 87 7.20 3.85 -44.97
C ARG A 87 6.11 4.00 -43.89
N LYS A 88 5.16 3.07 -43.83
CA LYS A 88 4.12 3.07 -42.79
C LYS A 88 4.69 2.67 -41.44
N LEU A 89 5.62 1.71 -41.42
CA LEU A 89 6.33 1.34 -40.18
C LEU A 89 7.13 2.53 -39.63
N GLN A 90 7.84 3.25 -40.50
CA GLN A 90 8.54 4.49 -40.16
C GLN A 90 7.58 5.57 -39.62
N GLN A 91 6.44 5.79 -40.28
CA GLN A 91 5.43 6.75 -39.81
C GLN A 91 4.88 6.39 -38.42
N GLU A 92 4.57 5.11 -38.18
CA GLU A 92 4.09 4.65 -36.88
C GLU A 92 5.19 4.79 -35.80
N TRP A 93 6.44 4.52 -36.15
CA TRP A 93 7.59 4.69 -35.27
C TRP A 93 7.85 6.16 -34.90
N GLU A 94 7.85 7.05 -35.89
CA GLU A 94 7.97 8.51 -35.69
C GLU A 94 6.80 9.06 -34.85
N ALA A 95 5.59 8.52 -35.03
CA ALA A 95 4.43 8.92 -34.22
C ALA A 95 4.55 8.49 -32.75
N LEU A 96 5.23 7.38 -32.45
CA LEU A 96 5.51 6.98 -31.08
C LEU A 96 6.54 7.90 -30.43
N TRP A 97 7.61 8.28 -31.15
CA TRP A 97 8.57 9.28 -30.67
C TRP A 97 7.91 10.62 -30.40
N ALA A 98 7.08 11.11 -31.32
CA ALA A 98 6.35 12.35 -31.10
C ALA A 98 5.45 12.32 -29.86
N ARG A 99 4.92 11.15 -29.48
CA ARG A 99 4.15 10.97 -28.25
C ARG A 99 5.03 10.90 -27.01
N TRP A 100 6.16 10.21 -27.09
CA TRP A 100 7.18 10.18 -26.04
C TRP A 100 7.64 11.61 -25.71
N ASP A 101 8.08 12.36 -26.71
CA ASP A 101 8.55 13.74 -26.57
C ASP A 101 7.46 14.66 -26.01
N ALA A 102 6.20 14.46 -26.42
CA ALA A 102 5.08 15.23 -25.88
C ALA A 102 4.85 14.96 -24.38
N ILE A 103 5.02 13.72 -23.92
CA ILE A 103 4.91 13.37 -22.51
C ILE A 103 6.03 14.03 -21.71
N VAL A 104 7.27 13.94 -22.19
CA VAL A 104 8.44 14.55 -21.53
C VAL A 104 8.29 16.08 -21.50
N ALA A 105 7.91 16.70 -22.61
CA ALA A 105 7.68 18.14 -22.67
C ALA A 105 6.57 18.62 -21.73
N GLU A 106 5.45 17.88 -21.63
CA GLU A 106 4.35 18.21 -20.72
C GLU A 106 4.77 18.06 -19.24
N SER A 107 5.74 17.20 -18.91
CA SER A 107 6.29 17.09 -17.55
C SER A 107 6.99 18.37 -17.08
N SER A 108 7.41 19.21 -18.04
CA SER A 108 8.03 20.51 -17.81
C SER A 108 7.04 21.69 -17.88
N ASP A 109 5.74 21.43 -18.05
CA ASP A 109 4.70 22.48 -18.06
C ASP A 109 4.06 22.62 -16.66
N GLU A 110 4.19 23.80 -16.05
CA GLU A 110 3.55 24.15 -14.77
C GLU A 110 2.02 23.91 -14.77
N LYS A 111 1.39 23.98 -15.94
CA LYS A 111 -0.06 23.75 -16.13
C LYS A 111 -0.36 22.40 -16.76
N GLY A 112 0.67 21.60 -17.01
CA GLY A 112 0.56 20.24 -17.54
C GLY A 112 -0.10 19.32 -16.52
N LYS A 113 -0.63 18.19 -17.01
CA LYS A 113 -1.37 17.24 -16.17
C LYS A 113 -0.50 16.55 -15.09
N TYR A 114 0.81 16.66 -15.18
CA TYR A 114 1.76 16.03 -14.25
C TYR A 114 2.12 16.89 -13.04
N VAL A 115 1.80 18.19 -13.06
CA VAL A 115 1.92 19.05 -11.88
C VAL A 115 0.64 18.92 -11.06
N GLN A 116 0.74 18.19 -9.95
CA GLN A 116 -0.40 17.83 -9.11
C GLN A 116 -0.39 18.59 -7.79
N LYS A 117 -1.57 18.66 -7.18
CA LYS A 117 -1.80 19.30 -5.88
C LYS A 117 -2.89 18.55 -5.14
N ASP A 118 -2.51 17.82 -4.09
CA ASP A 118 -3.43 16.96 -3.34
C ASP A 118 -4.52 17.75 -2.60
N ARG A 119 -4.17 18.92 -2.05
CA ARG A 119 -5.08 19.78 -1.30
C ARG A 119 -4.81 21.24 -1.61
N ASP A 120 -5.82 22.09 -1.47
CA ASP A 120 -5.77 23.52 -1.80
C ASP A 120 -4.67 24.31 -1.05
N TRP A 121 -4.15 23.79 0.05
CA TRP A 121 -3.09 24.40 0.87
C TRP A 121 -1.71 23.76 0.69
N ASP A 122 -1.59 22.65 -0.05
CA ASP A 122 -0.30 22.00 -0.30
C ASP A 122 0.43 22.68 -1.47
N ALA A 123 1.76 22.64 -1.48
CA ALA A 123 2.53 23.06 -2.65
C ALA A 123 2.30 22.06 -3.79
N PRO A 124 2.20 22.50 -5.06
CA PRO A 124 2.14 21.57 -6.16
C PRO A 124 3.49 20.88 -6.33
N TYR A 125 3.46 19.66 -6.84
CA TYR A 125 4.64 18.83 -7.05
C TYR A 125 4.57 18.14 -8.41
N LEU A 126 5.73 17.73 -8.91
CA LEU A 126 5.81 16.92 -10.13
C LEU A 126 5.48 15.46 -9.80
N ALA A 127 4.37 14.96 -10.33
CA ALA A 127 3.94 13.57 -10.15
C ALA A 127 4.70 12.64 -11.11
N LEU A 128 5.95 12.32 -10.77
CA LEU A 128 6.84 11.45 -11.53
C LEU A 128 6.21 10.08 -11.88
N GLY A 129 5.45 9.49 -10.95
CA GLY A 129 4.74 8.23 -11.20
C GLY A 129 3.72 8.33 -12.35
N ALA A 130 3.03 9.46 -12.51
CA ALA A 130 2.08 9.66 -13.60
C ALA A 130 2.78 9.83 -14.96
N VAL A 131 3.98 10.42 -14.97
CA VAL A 131 4.82 10.48 -16.18
C VAL A 131 5.26 9.07 -16.57
N ALA A 132 5.71 8.27 -15.59
CA ALA A 132 6.15 6.90 -15.82
C ALA A 132 5.00 6.01 -16.36
N ASP A 133 3.78 6.15 -15.83
CA ASP A 133 2.60 5.42 -16.29
C ASP A 133 2.28 5.70 -17.78
N ASP A 134 2.40 6.95 -18.22
CA ASP A 134 2.13 7.31 -19.61
C ASP A 134 3.27 6.90 -20.56
N LEU A 135 4.53 7.02 -20.11
CA LEU A 135 5.67 6.47 -20.85
C LEU A 135 5.56 4.94 -20.96
N GLU A 136 5.03 4.25 -19.95
CA GLU A 136 4.83 2.80 -19.96
C GLU A 136 3.92 2.32 -21.10
N VAL A 137 2.84 3.06 -21.35
CA VAL A 137 1.93 2.77 -22.47
C VAL A 137 2.63 2.94 -23.82
N VAL A 138 3.50 3.94 -23.95
CA VAL A 138 4.28 4.18 -25.17
C VAL A 138 5.39 3.14 -25.32
N GLY A 139 6.10 2.81 -24.23
CA GLY A 139 7.14 1.79 -24.15
C GLY A 139 6.64 0.42 -24.60
N ALA A 140 5.46 0.00 -24.15
CA ALA A 140 4.83 -1.24 -24.60
C ALA A 140 4.57 -1.28 -26.12
N GLN A 141 4.20 -0.13 -26.71
CA GLN A 141 3.96 -0.02 -28.17
C GLN A 141 5.27 -0.06 -28.95
N PHE A 142 6.30 0.65 -28.46
CA PHE A 142 7.65 0.56 -29.01
C PHE A 142 8.17 -0.88 -28.98
N ARG A 143 8.06 -1.57 -27.84
CA ARG A 143 8.51 -2.96 -27.66
C ARG A 143 7.83 -3.91 -28.64
N ALA A 144 6.52 -3.74 -28.87
CA ALA A 144 5.78 -4.53 -29.84
C ALA A 144 6.23 -4.31 -31.30
N MET A 145 6.69 -3.10 -31.64
CA MET A 145 7.16 -2.74 -32.99
C MET A 145 8.64 -3.06 -33.22
N MET A 146 9.45 -3.13 -32.15
CA MET A 146 10.90 -3.28 -32.20
C MET A 146 11.38 -4.36 -33.19
N PRO A 147 10.87 -5.61 -33.21
CA PRO A 147 11.37 -6.63 -34.14
C PRO A 147 11.23 -6.23 -35.61
N ALA A 148 10.15 -5.54 -35.98
CA ALA A 148 9.93 -5.07 -37.35
C ALA A 148 10.84 -3.89 -37.69
N VAL A 149 11.06 -2.97 -36.75
CA VAL A 149 11.92 -1.79 -36.92
C VAL A 149 13.38 -2.18 -37.10
N ILE A 150 13.86 -3.14 -36.30
CA ILE A 150 15.21 -3.70 -36.42
C ILE A 150 15.38 -4.43 -37.76
N ALA A 151 14.42 -5.28 -38.14
CA ALA A 151 14.46 -5.99 -39.42
C ALA A 151 14.45 -5.06 -40.65
N ALA A 152 13.81 -3.89 -40.53
CA ALA A 152 13.73 -2.87 -41.58
C ALA A 152 14.89 -1.86 -41.57
N ASP A 153 15.83 -1.99 -40.62
CA ASP A 153 16.99 -1.10 -40.45
C ASP A 153 16.58 0.38 -40.45
N LEU A 154 15.60 0.72 -39.61
CA LEU A 154 15.02 2.07 -39.54
C LEU A 154 15.72 2.99 -38.52
N ALA A 155 16.42 2.41 -37.54
CA ALA A 155 17.07 3.18 -36.47
C ALA A 155 18.39 2.51 -36.01
N PRO A 156 19.38 2.30 -36.90
CA PRO A 156 20.60 1.56 -36.57
C PRO A 156 21.47 2.22 -35.49
N ASP A 157 21.38 3.55 -35.38
CA ASP A 157 22.20 4.34 -34.46
C ASP A 157 21.50 4.60 -33.12
N LEU A 158 20.26 4.15 -32.94
CA LEU A 158 19.50 4.37 -31.72
C LEU A 158 20.09 3.57 -30.55
N ARG A 159 20.31 4.27 -29.44
CA ARG A 159 20.68 3.71 -28.13
C ARG A 159 19.72 4.23 -27.08
N PHE A 160 18.98 3.33 -26.45
CA PHE A 160 18.05 3.77 -25.41
C PHE A 160 18.79 4.26 -24.16
N SER A 161 19.98 3.74 -23.86
CA SER A 161 20.83 4.27 -22.79
C SER A 161 21.10 5.78 -22.91
N GLU A 162 21.29 6.30 -24.14
CA GLU A 162 21.52 7.74 -24.36
C GLU A 162 20.23 8.55 -24.16
N ILE A 163 19.10 7.99 -24.57
CA ILE A 163 17.78 8.59 -24.35
C ILE A 163 17.44 8.69 -22.86
N LEU A 164 17.89 7.73 -22.05
CA LEU A 164 17.69 7.79 -20.60
C LEU A 164 18.54 8.88 -19.92
N ASP A 165 19.74 9.16 -20.43
CA ASP A 165 20.55 10.29 -19.95
C ASP A 165 19.80 11.60 -20.21
N ASP A 166 19.34 11.81 -21.44
CA ASP A 166 18.57 13.00 -21.83
C ASP A 166 17.26 13.12 -21.03
N LEU A 167 16.55 12.01 -20.83
CA LEU A 167 15.30 11.98 -20.08
C LEU A 167 15.50 12.46 -18.63
N GLY A 168 16.57 12.05 -17.97
CA GLY A 168 16.88 12.48 -16.60
C GLY A 168 17.17 13.97 -16.46
N GLU A 169 17.67 14.60 -17.53
CA GLU A 169 17.92 16.04 -17.60
C GLU A 169 16.68 16.84 -18.00
N GLU A 170 15.81 16.28 -18.85
CA GLU A 170 14.62 16.98 -19.39
C GLU A 170 13.40 16.94 -18.45
N LEU A 171 13.30 15.94 -17.58
CA LEU A 171 12.18 15.79 -16.65
C LEU A 171 12.11 16.97 -15.67
N GLY A 172 11.03 17.75 -15.77
CA GLY A 172 10.81 18.91 -14.91
C GLY A 172 11.79 20.07 -15.12
N ALA A 173 12.67 20.03 -16.13
CA ALA A 173 13.67 21.07 -16.39
C ALA A 173 13.07 22.46 -16.64
N GLY A 174 11.83 22.52 -17.13
CA GLY A 174 11.10 23.76 -17.34
C GLY A 174 10.36 24.29 -16.11
N LEU A 175 10.35 23.55 -15.00
CA LEU A 175 9.59 23.92 -13.81
C LEU A 175 10.37 24.87 -12.88
N PRO A 176 9.69 25.76 -12.16
CA PRO A 176 10.31 26.57 -11.12
C PRO A 176 10.87 25.72 -9.97
N GLU A 177 11.94 26.22 -9.33
CA GLU A 177 12.62 25.56 -8.20
C GLU A 177 11.71 25.19 -7.01
N TRP A 178 10.52 25.80 -6.88
CA TRP A 178 9.58 25.52 -5.80
C TRP A 178 8.56 24.41 -6.12
N ILE A 179 8.54 23.90 -7.36
CA ILE A 179 7.82 22.68 -7.75
C ILE A 179 8.82 21.53 -7.68
N GLU A 180 8.99 20.99 -6.48
CA GLU A 180 9.88 19.85 -6.27
C GLU A 180 9.15 18.55 -6.60
N ALA A 181 9.90 17.53 -7.05
CA ALA A 181 9.43 16.16 -6.89
C ALA A 181 9.38 15.86 -5.38
N PRO A 182 8.40 15.09 -4.88
CA PRO A 182 8.36 14.70 -3.48
C PRO A 182 9.72 14.14 -3.03
N ASP A 183 10.23 14.60 -1.88
CA ASP A 183 11.51 14.15 -1.32
C ASP A 183 11.63 12.61 -1.35
N GLY A 184 12.57 12.09 -2.15
CA GLY A 184 12.94 10.68 -2.19
C GLY A 184 12.30 9.83 -3.30
N ASP A 185 11.52 10.41 -4.22
CA ASP A 185 11.01 9.68 -5.39
C ASP A 185 12.00 9.78 -6.56
N ASP A 186 12.87 8.76 -6.72
CA ASP A 186 13.59 8.56 -7.98
C ASP A 186 12.58 8.29 -9.11
N PHE A 187 12.82 8.80 -10.32
CA PHE A 187 11.95 8.48 -11.46
C PHE A 187 12.21 7.03 -11.91
N VAL A 188 11.33 6.12 -11.51
CA VAL A 188 11.38 4.71 -11.89
C VAL A 188 10.53 4.49 -13.13
N LEU A 189 11.14 4.02 -14.23
CA LEU A 189 10.41 3.60 -15.42
C LEU A 189 9.56 2.36 -15.13
N GLY A 190 8.47 2.19 -15.87
CA GLY A 190 7.64 0.98 -15.79
C GLY A 190 8.34 -0.27 -16.37
N PRO A 191 7.80 -1.48 -16.11
CA PRO A 191 8.41 -2.75 -16.52
C PRO A 191 8.53 -2.95 -18.03
N GLU A 192 7.55 -2.56 -18.84
CA GLU A 192 7.57 -2.65 -20.31
C GLU A 192 8.59 -1.68 -20.90
N THR A 193 8.67 -0.46 -20.39
CA THR A 193 9.66 0.53 -20.83
C THR A 193 11.07 0.09 -20.46
N SER A 194 11.25 -0.42 -19.24
CA SER A 194 12.53 -0.98 -18.81
C SER A 194 12.94 -2.19 -19.66
N SER A 195 11.98 -3.06 -20.01
CA SER A 195 12.22 -4.19 -20.89
C SER A 195 12.57 -3.76 -22.32
N LEU A 196 11.87 -2.75 -22.87
CA LEU A 196 12.18 -2.18 -24.18
C LEU A 196 13.63 -1.71 -24.26
N VAL A 197 14.05 -0.90 -23.28
CA VAL A 197 15.40 -0.34 -23.22
C VAL A 197 16.44 -1.46 -23.25
N LEU A 198 16.31 -2.43 -22.35
CA LEU A 198 17.25 -3.55 -22.24
C LEU A 198 17.23 -4.44 -23.48
N GLU A 199 16.05 -4.78 -24.00
CA GLU A 199 15.93 -5.66 -25.17
C GLU A 199 16.47 -5.01 -26.44
N TRP A 200 16.25 -3.71 -26.64
CA TRP A 200 16.78 -2.98 -27.78
C TRP A 200 18.31 -2.97 -27.76
N ASP A 201 18.89 -2.43 -26.69
CA ASP A 201 20.35 -2.29 -26.59
C ASP A 201 21.02 -3.68 -26.60
N TRP A 202 20.42 -4.68 -25.95
CA TRP A 202 20.88 -6.08 -26.03
C TRP A 202 20.85 -6.62 -27.45
N THR A 203 19.78 -6.40 -28.22
CA THR A 203 19.67 -6.90 -29.60
C THR A 203 20.76 -6.28 -30.48
N MET A 204 21.05 -5.00 -30.29
CA MET A 204 22.09 -4.29 -31.03
C MET A 204 23.50 -4.78 -30.67
N GLU A 205 23.79 -5.05 -29.40
CA GLU A 205 25.08 -5.58 -28.95
C GLU A 205 25.26 -7.06 -29.29
N GLN A 206 24.18 -7.86 -29.22
CA GLN A 206 24.19 -9.26 -29.61
C GLN A 206 24.53 -9.40 -31.11
N ALA A 207 24.04 -8.50 -31.97
CA ALA A 207 24.39 -8.48 -33.39
C ALA A 207 25.90 -8.25 -33.63
N LYS A 208 26.60 -7.61 -32.68
CA LYS A 208 28.06 -7.42 -32.70
C LYS A 208 28.83 -8.60 -32.07
N GLY A 209 28.13 -9.62 -31.59
CA GLY A 209 28.71 -10.79 -30.93
C GLY A 209 29.05 -10.58 -29.46
N VAL A 210 28.51 -9.55 -28.81
CA VAL A 210 28.69 -9.32 -27.38
C VAL A 210 27.87 -10.34 -26.60
N GLY A 211 28.50 -10.98 -25.61
CA GLY A 211 27.83 -11.92 -24.72
C GLY A 211 27.09 -11.21 -23.58
N LEU A 212 26.07 -11.87 -23.02
CA LEU A 212 25.21 -11.30 -21.96
C LEU A 212 26.02 -10.73 -20.78
N ALA A 213 27.08 -11.42 -20.37
CA ALA A 213 27.90 -10.98 -19.24
C ALA A 213 28.57 -9.62 -19.50
N ALA A 214 29.11 -9.42 -20.71
CA ALA A 214 29.76 -8.16 -21.08
C ALA A 214 28.73 -7.03 -21.25
N PHE A 215 27.57 -7.34 -21.84
CA PHE A 215 26.47 -6.38 -21.94
C PHE A 215 25.99 -5.89 -20.57
N LEU A 216 25.74 -6.80 -19.63
CA LEU A 216 25.29 -6.42 -18.29
C LEU A 216 26.37 -5.71 -17.47
N ASP A 217 27.66 -6.01 -17.70
CA ASP A 217 28.77 -5.26 -17.10
C ASP A 217 28.78 -3.80 -17.57
N GLU A 218 28.52 -3.54 -18.85
CA GLU A 218 28.39 -2.20 -19.41
C GLU A 218 27.11 -1.51 -18.95
N TRP A 219 26.00 -2.25 -18.87
CA TRP A 219 24.73 -1.74 -18.36
C TRP A 219 24.85 -1.25 -16.92
N ARG A 220 25.64 -1.93 -16.08
CA ARG A 220 25.94 -1.46 -14.73
C ARG A 220 26.62 -0.09 -14.72
N ASP A 221 27.48 0.20 -15.68
CA ASP A 221 28.12 1.52 -15.82
C ASP A 221 27.11 2.57 -16.33
N VAL A 222 26.11 2.17 -17.11
CA VAL A 222 24.97 3.03 -17.48
C VAL A 222 24.13 3.36 -16.25
N GLU A 223 23.72 2.36 -15.46
CA GLU A 223 22.93 2.56 -14.24
C GLU A 223 23.64 3.47 -13.22
N GLU A 224 24.96 3.40 -13.09
CA GLU A 224 25.73 4.29 -12.20
C GLU A 224 25.82 5.73 -12.70
N ARG A 225 25.65 5.96 -14.01
CA ARG A 225 25.64 7.30 -14.63
C ARG A 225 24.26 7.94 -14.56
N LEU A 226 23.18 7.15 -14.60
CA LEU A 226 21.82 7.64 -14.48
C LEU A 226 21.56 8.10 -13.04
N THR A 227 21.48 9.41 -12.81
CA THR A 227 21.29 9.98 -11.46
C THR A 227 19.82 10.13 -11.07
N ASN A 228 18.94 10.36 -12.06
CA ASN A 228 17.54 10.73 -11.81
C ASN A 228 16.54 9.71 -12.37
N VAL A 229 17.01 8.75 -13.18
CA VAL A 229 16.18 7.76 -13.86
C VAL A 229 16.66 6.37 -13.45
N SER A 230 15.73 5.50 -13.06
CA SER A 230 16.04 4.10 -12.78
C SER A 230 15.09 3.17 -13.53
N LEU A 231 15.58 1.98 -13.83
CA LEU A 231 14.77 0.92 -14.41
C LEU A 231 13.96 0.20 -13.34
N HIS A 232 12.80 -0.32 -13.74
CA HIS A 232 12.00 -1.19 -12.91
C HIS A 232 12.75 -2.49 -12.56
N GLU A 233 12.80 -2.85 -11.27
CA GLU A 233 13.47 -4.09 -10.83
C GLU A 233 12.91 -5.34 -11.52
N GLU A 234 11.58 -5.43 -11.70
CA GLU A 234 10.97 -6.59 -12.37
C GLU A 234 11.29 -6.63 -13.87
N GLY A 235 11.41 -5.46 -14.52
CA GLY A 235 11.77 -5.39 -15.94
C GLY A 235 13.20 -5.91 -16.19
N ILE A 236 14.16 -5.48 -15.36
CA ILE A 236 15.53 -6.02 -15.39
C ILE A 236 15.50 -7.54 -15.13
N ARG A 237 14.78 -7.97 -14.09
CA ARG A 237 14.71 -9.39 -13.74
C ARG A 237 14.16 -10.24 -14.88
N ASP A 238 13.05 -9.84 -15.46
CA ASP A 238 12.38 -10.59 -16.53
C ASP A 238 13.25 -10.66 -17.78
N PHE A 239 13.90 -9.54 -18.15
CA PHE A 239 14.86 -9.51 -19.25
C PHE A 239 16.00 -10.50 -19.06
N VAL A 240 16.66 -10.47 -17.88
CA VAL A 240 17.79 -11.36 -17.59
C VAL A 240 17.32 -12.81 -17.57
N MET A 241 16.23 -13.10 -16.88
CA MET A 241 15.74 -14.47 -16.71
C MET A 241 15.13 -15.08 -17.99
N ALA A 242 14.78 -14.27 -18.98
CA ALA A 242 14.37 -14.72 -20.31
C ALA A 242 15.54 -15.24 -21.16
N GLN A 243 16.80 -14.97 -20.78
CA GLN A 243 17.96 -15.39 -21.55
C GLN A 243 18.20 -16.91 -21.47
N PRO A 244 18.82 -17.53 -22.48
CA PRO A 244 19.14 -18.95 -22.48
C PRO A 244 20.03 -19.35 -21.29
N GLU A 245 19.81 -20.54 -20.73
CA GLU A 245 20.58 -21.07 -19.59
C GLU A 245 22.12 -20.99 -19.76
N PRO A 246 22.71 -21.27 -20.95
CA PRO A 246 24.16 -21.10 -21.14
C PRO A 246 24.63 -19.65 -20.88
N ALA A 247 23.88 -18.66 -21.37
CA ALA A 247 24.20 -17.24 -21.19
C ALA A 247 24.09 -16.83 -19.71
N LEU A 248 23.04 -17.29 -19.02
CA LEU A 248 22.86 -17.06 -17.58
C LEU A 248 23.99 -17.67 -16.73
N ARG A 249 24.45 -18.88 -17.08
CA ARG A 249 25.58 -19.51 -16.40
C ARG A 249 26.88 -18.75 -16.62
N ASP A 250 27.11 -18.26 -17.82
CA ASP A 250 28.32 -17.49 -18.14
C ASP A 250 28.29 -16.11 -17.48
N PHE A 251 27.13 -15.46 -17.41
CA PHE A 251 26.89 -14.27 -16.60
C PHE A 251 27.21 -14.52 -15.11
N LEU A 252 26.63 -15.56 -14.50
CA LEU A 252 26.88 -15.90 -13.11
C LEU A 252 28.38 -16.13 -12.85
N LYS A 253 29.08 -16.86 -13.74
CA LYS A 253 30.53 -17.06 -13.62
C LYS A 253 31.31 -15.75 -13.70
N SER A 254 30.90 -14.81 -14.57
CA SER A 254 31.54 -13.50 -14.69
C SER A 254 31.39 -12.70 -13.39
N VAL A 255 30.15 -12.51 -12.95
CA VAL A 255 29.82 -11.72 -11.75
C VAL A 255 30.46 -12.32 -10.50
N THR A 256 30.51 -13.66 -10.39
CA THR A 256 31.19 -14.33 -9.28
C THR A 256 32.70 -14.06 -9.26
N ARG A 257 33.37 -13.99 -10.41
CA ARG A 257 34.79 -13.59 -10.48
C ARG A 257 34.99 -12.13 -10.08
N GLN A 258 34.00 -11.29 -10.34
CA GLN A 258 34.00 -9.87 -10.05
C GLN A 258 33.39 -9.53 -8.68
N ARG A 259 33.09 -10.49 -7.82
CA ARG A 259 32.40 -10.27 -6.53
C ARG A 259 33.04 -9.25 -5.59
N ALA A 260 34.33 -8.96 -5.76
CA ALA A 260 35.07 -7.98 -4.95
C ALA A 260 35.24 -6.63 -5.67
N SER A 261 34.78 -6.50 -6.92
CA SER A 261 34.81 -5.23 -7.64
C SER A 261 33.76 -4.28 -7.07
N PRO A 262 34.01 -2.96 -7.08
CA PRO A 262 32.99 -1.97 -6.69
C PRO A 262 31.68 -2.20 -7.43
N ARG A 263 31.77 -2.48 -8.73
CA ARG A 263 30.63 -2.71 -9.64
C ARG A 263 29.71 -3.85 -9.24
N TRP A 264 30.22 -4.98 -8.72
CA TRP A 264 29.39 -6.16 -8.44
C TRP A 264 29.33 -6.55 -6.96
N SER A 265 30.12 -5.91 -6.10
CA SER A 265 30.17 -6.25 -4.67
C SER A 265 28.81 -6.14 -3.97
N TYR A 266 28.01 -5.13 -4.31
CA TYR A 266 26.68 -4.95 -3.73
C TYR A 266 25.73 -6.13 -4.04
N ALA A 267 25.84 -6.76 -5.21
CA ALA A 267 25.01 -7.92 -5.57
C ALA A 267 25.25 -9.14 -4.65
N PHE A 268 26.36 -9.17 -3.91
CA PHE A 268 26.67 -10.21 -2.92
C PHE A 268 26.55 -9.72 -1.47
N ASN A 269 26.70 -8.42 -1.22
CA ASN A 269 26.79 -7.84 0.13
C ASN A 269 25.54 -7.05 0.55
N GLU A 270 24.54 -6.93 -0.33
CA GLU A 270 23.27 -6.31 -0.01
C GLU A 270 22.14 -7.34 0.05
N ALA A 271 21.23 -7.13 1.01
CA ALA A 271 20.00 -7.93 1.08
C ALA A 271 18.98 -7.54 0.01
N TYR A 272 18.96 -6.28 -0.39
CA TYR A 272 17.95 -5.71 -1.28
C TYR A 272 18.54 -5.37 -2.66
N GLY A 273 17.68 -4.94 -3.59
CA GLY A 273 18.07 -4.61 -4.97
C GLY A 273 17.92 -5.79 -5.94
N VAL A 274 17.57 -5.45 -7.19
CA VAL A 274 17.34 -6.42 -8.27
C VAL A 274 18.52 -7.35 -8.51
N TRP A 275 19.74 -6.83 -8.52
CA TRP A 275 20.93 -7.62 -8.83
C TRP A 275 21.29 -8.61 -7.73
N ALA A 276 21.12 -8.21 -6.47
CA ALA A 276 21.28 -9.13 -5.34
C ALA A 276 20.23 -10.25 -5.38
N LYS A 277 18.98 -9.92 -5.73
CA LYS A 277 17.91 -10.93 -5.95
C LYS A 277 18.25 -11.87 -7.11
N LEU A 278 18.72 -11.34 -8.25
CA LEU A 278 19.11 -12.13 -9.43
C LEU A 278 20.27 -13.07 -9.13
N VAL A 279 21.37 -12.56 -8.55
CA VAL A 279 22.53 -13.39 -8.18
C VAL A 279 22.12 -14.49 -7.21
N ARG A 280 21.28 -14.19 -6.20
CA ARG A 280 20.71 -15.21 -5.31
C ARG A 280 19.87 -16.24 -6.05
N GLU A 281 19.02 -15.82 -6.98
CA GLU A 281 18.21 -16.74 -7.78
C GLU A 281 19.09 -17.69 -8.63
N LEU A 282 20.12 -17.16 -9.30
CA LEU A 282 21.03 -17.95 -10.13
C LEU A 282 21.94 -18.88 -9.31
N THR A 283 22.50 -18.37 -8.20
CA THR A 283 23.32 -19.19 -7.29
C THR A 283 22.49 -20.31 -6.65
N SER A 284 21.23 -20.07 -6.29
CA SER A 284 20.36 -21.13 -5.75
C SER A 284 20.21 -22.33 -6.70
N ARG A 285 20.30 -22.10 -8.02
CA ARG A 285 20.16 -23.13 -9.06
C ARG A 285 21.46 -23.86 -9.38
N TRP A 286 22.59 -23.14 -9.41
CA TRP A 286 23.85 -23.69 -9.96
C TRP A 286 25.06 -23.60 -9.03
N ASP A 287 24.99 -22.84 -7.93
CA ASP A 287 26.04 -22.77 -6.91
C ASP A 287 25.44 -22.67 -5.49
N PRO A 288 24.93 -23.78 -4.93
CA PRO A 288 24.29 -23.79 -3.61
C PRO A 288 25.23 -23.35 -2.48
N ALA A 289 26.54 -23.55 -2.63
CA ALA A 289 27.52 -23.16 -1.63
C ALA A 289 27.67 -21.64 -1.58
N LEU A 290 27.78 -20.98 -2.74
CA LEU A 290 27.79 -19.53 -2.82
C LEU A 290 26.46 -18.93 -2.39
N PHE A 291 25.34 -19.53 -2.79
CA PHE A 291 24.01 -19.12 -2.34
C PHE A 291 23.91 -19.11 -0.81
N ALA A 292 24.32 -20.21 -0.15
CA ALA A 292 24.27 -20.30 1.30
C ALA A 292 25.19 -19.26 1.99
N ALA A 293 26.40 -19.06 1.46
CA ALA A 293 27.33 -18.05 1.97
C ALA A 293 26.77 -16.62 1.84
N THR A 294 26.18 -16.29 0.69
CA THR A 294 25.56 -14.98 0.45
C THR A 294 24.36 -14.75 1.34
N LEU A 295 23.46 -15.74 1.51
CA LEU A 295 22.34 -15.61 2.44
C LEU A 295 22.85 -15.37 3.87
N ARG A 296 23.81 -16.16 4.31
CA ARG A 296 24.37 -16.10 5.67
C ARG A 296 24.97 -14.73 5.99
N ALA A 297 25.74 -14.16 5.05
CA ALA A 297 26.37 -12.86 5.23
C ALA A 297 25.36 -11.71 5.38
N ASN A 298 24.17 -11.85 4.79
CA ASN A 298 23.18 -10.79 4.68
C ASN A 298 22.01 -10.88 5.67
N ILE A 299 21.98 -11.90 6.56
CA ILE A 299 20.94 -12.04 7.60
C ILE A 299 20.84 -10.77 8.46
N VAL A 300 21.98 -10.09 8.70
CA VAL A 300 22.05 -8.85 9.49
C VAL A 300 21.24 -7.69 8.87
N HIS A 301 21.07 -7.70 7.55
CA HIS A 301 20.32 -6.68 6.80
C HIS A 301 18.87 -7.11 6.53
N ASP A 302 18.65 -8.39 6.29
CA ASP A 302 17.32 -9.00 6.12
C ASP A 302 17.27 -10.38 6.76
N TRP A 303 16.57 -10.47 7.89
CA TRP A 303 16.43 -11.69 8.66
C TRP A 303 15.69 -12.81 7.88
N THR A 304 14.89 -12.47 6.86
CA THR A 304 14.15 -13.47 6.07
C THR A 304 15.09 -14.36 5.25
N LEU A 305 16.32 -13.89 4.99
CA LEU A 305 17.38 -14.67 4.33
C LEU A 305 17.85 -15.87 5.17
N ALA A 306 17.54 -15.90 6.47
CA ALA A 306 17.77 -17.08 7.30
C ALA A 306 16.81 -18.24 6.97
N LEU A 307 15.61 -17.96 6.43
CA LEU A 307 14.56 -18.98 6.27
C LEU A 307 14.95 -20.13 5.32
N PRO A 308 15.57 -19.91 4.15
CA PRO A 308 16.04 -21.01 3.31
C PRO A 308 17.15 -21.84 3.98
N LEU A 309 18.09 -21.18 4.69
CA LEU A 309 19.15 -21.85 5.43
C LEU A 309 18.60 -22.70 6.58
N LEU A 310 17.59 -22.20 7.28
CA LEU A 310 16.90 -22.93 8.34
C LEU A 310 16.21 -24.19 7.81
N LYS A 311 15.48 -24.07 6.70
CA LYS A 311 14.84 -25.23 6.06
C LYS A 311 15.87 -26.29 5.67
N ASP A 312 17.00 -25.87 5.10
CA ASP A 312 18.09 -26.76 4.73
C ASP A 312 18.76 -27.41 5.95
N ALA A 313 19.02 -26.66 7.01
CA ALA A 313 19.59 -27.18 8.27
C ALA A 313 18.65 -28.21 8.92
N ILE A 314 17.34 -27.92 8.98
CA ILE A 314 16.32 -28.83 9.52
C ILE A 314 16.22 -30.10 8.68
N ALA A 315 16.17 -29.98 7.35
CA ALA A 315 16.10 -31.14 6.45
C ALA A 315 17.30 -32.09 6.63
N HIS A 316 18.48 -31.54 6.94
CA HIS A 316 19.70 -32.28 7.18
C HIS A 316 19.96 -32.59 8.67
N LYS A 317 19.00 -32.34 9.56
CA LYS A 317 19.09 -32.58 11.01
C LYS A 317 20.26 -31.86 11.70
N ARG A 318 20.70 -30.73 11.16
CA ARG A 318 21.72 -29.84 11.74
C ARG A 318 21.06 -28.85 12.71
N PHE A 319 20.53 -29.36 13.82
CA PHE A 319 19.69 -28.57 14.73
C PHE A 319 20.46 -27.46 15.48
N ASP A 320 21.73 -27.67 15.82
CA ASP A 320 22.56 -26.63 16.46
C ASP A 320 22.81 -25.43 15.52
N GLU A 321 22.97 -25.70 14.21
CA GLU A 321 23.07 -24.65 13.19
C GLU A 321 21.73 -23.92 13.03
N ALA A 322 20.62 -24.67 13.05
CA ALA A 322 19.29 -24.09 12.95
C ALA A 322 18.99 -23.14 14.14
N GLU A 323 19.38 -23.49 15.36
CA GLU A 323 19.24 -22.60 16.53
C GLU A 323 20.05 -21.31 16.39
N THR A 324 21.29 -21.41 15.90
CA THR A 324 22.14 -20.24 15.66
C THR A 324 21.49 -19.30 14.64
N LEU A 325 20.95 -19.86 13.55
CA LEU A 325 20.21 -19.10 12.53
C LEU A 325 18.93 -18.47 13.08
N ILE A 326 18.21 -19.15 13.98
CA ILE A 326 17.02 -18.63 14.65
C ILE A 326 17.38 -17.43 15.54
N ASP A 327 18.41 -17.53 16.40
CA ASP A 327 18.80 -16.42 17.29
C ASP A 327 19.17 -15.17 16.47
N GLU A 328 19.94 -15.33 15.39
CA GLU A 328 20.31 -14.22 14.52
C GLU A 328 19.10 -13.60 13.82
N ALA A 329 18.21 -14.41 13.26
CA ALA A 329 17.01 -13.92 12.59
C ALA A 329 16.09 -13.16 13.55
N VAL A 330 15.88 -13.70 14.76
CA VAL A 330 15.08 -13.05 15.82
C VAL A 330 15.72 -11.75 16.26
N ARG A 331 17.04 -11.72 16.48
CA ARG A 331 17.79 -10.53 16.88
C ARG A 331 17.63 -9.39 15.88
N VAL A 332 17.79 -9.68 14.58
CA VAL A 332 17.63 -8.70 13.51
C VAL A 332 16.17 -8.25 13.39
N ARG A 333 15.21 -9.20 13.38
CA ARG A 333 13.76 -8.91 13.30
C ARG A 333 13.30 -7.95 14.39
N LEU A 334 13.78 -8.17 15.61
CA LEU A 334 13.39 -7.42 16.80
C LEU A 334 14.30 -6.22 17.09
N LYS A 335 15.37 -6.02 16.30
CA LYS A 335 16.40 -4.99 16.51
C LYS A 335 16.96 -5.04 17.94
N LEU A 336 17.29 -6.24 18.41
CA LEU A 336 17.85 -6.47 19.74
C LEU A 336 19.33 -6.09 19.76
N GLU A 337 19.77 -5.48 20.87
CA GLU A 337 21.18 -5.21 21.12
C GLU A 337 21.99 -6.53 21.23
N PRO A 338 23.32 -6.54 21.02
CA PRO A 338 24.13 -7.77 21.03
C PRO A 338 24.05 -8.62 22.31
N LYS A 339 23.64 -8.04 23.44
CA LYS A 339 23.48 -8.73 24.74
C LYS A 339 22.02 -9.03 25.09
N GLU A 340 21.08 -8.51 24.32
CA GLU A 340 19.66 -8.77 24.52
C GLU A 340 19.30 -10.11 23.87
N HIS A 341 18.38 -10.84 24.51
CA HIS A 341 17.81 -12.06 23.99
C HIS A 341 16.30 -12.00 24.16
N TRP A 342 15.57 -12.50 23.17
CA TRP A 342 14.13 -12.68 23.28
C TRP A 342 13.83 -14.11 23.69
N ASP A 343 13.07 -14.26 24.76
CA ASP A 343 12.59 -15.56 25.23
C ASP A 343 11.11 -15.75 24.83
N PRO A 344 10.82 -16.70 23.90
CA PRO A 344 9.45 -16.99 23.47
C PRO A 344 8.57 -17.59 24.56
N GLN A 345 9.15 -18.11 25.65
CA GLN A 345 8.41 -18.72 26.76
C GLN A 345 7.81 -17.69 27.72
N THR A 346 8.38 -16.49 27.76
CA THR A 346 8.00 -15.45 28.72
C THR A 346 7.41 -14.21 28.07
N THR A 347 7.75 -13.92 26.82
CA THR A 347 7.38 -12.66 26.15
C THR A 347 6.74 -12.90 24.78
N LEU A 348 5.62 -12.22 24.47
CA LEU A 348 5.02 -12.32 23.14
C LEU A 348 5.78 -11.53 22.09
N LEU A 349 5.96 -12.10 20.90
CA LEU A 349 6.63 -11.41 19.79
C LEU A 349 5.90 -10.12 19.38
N ALA A 350 4.56 -10.12 19.47
CA ALA A 350 3.71 -8.95 19.22
C ALA A 350 3.98 -7.77 20.20
N HIS A 351 4.65 -8.03 21.33
CA HIS A 351 5.05 -7.02 22.31
C HIS A 351 6.55 -6.71 22.24
N ALA A 352 7.37 -7.61 21.67
CA ALA A 352 8.82 -7.46 21.62
C ALA A 352 9.33 -6.51 20.52
N GLY A 353 8.52 -6.20 19.50
CA GLY A 353 8.91 -5.29 18.42
C GLY A 353 9.03 -3.82 18.86
N ARG A 354 10.16 -3.17 18.54
CA ARG A 354 10.41 -1.74 18.84
C ARG A 354 9.63 -0.77 17.91
N THR A 355 9.04 -1.26 16.83
CA THR A 355 8.23 -0.47 15.88
C THR A 355 6.79 -0.97 15.87
N TYR A 356 5.85 -0.15 16.35
CA TYR A 356 4.40 -0.39 16.31
C TYR A 356 3.75 -0.05 14.97
N LEU A 357 4.51 0.51 14.03
CA LEU A 357 4.09 0.71 12.64
C LEU A 357 4.21 -0.64 11.95
N SER A 358 3.05 -1.27 11.81
CA SER A 358 2.80 -2.63 11.32
C SER A 358 3.28 -3.75 12.27
N VAL A 359 2.34 -4.24 13.08
CA VAL A 359 2.19 -5.71 13.22
C VAL A 359 1.77 -6.21 11.83
N GLU A 360 2.67 -6.10 10.86
CA GLU A 360 2.51 -6.80 9.60
C GLU A 360 2.41 -8.26 10.00
N ARG A 361 1.26 -8.86 9.67
CA ARG A 361 1.02 -10.30 9.77
C ARG A 361 1.87 -10.99 8.71
N ASP A 362 3.17 -10.79 8.82
CA ASP A 362 4.16 -11.18 7.86
C ASP A 362 4.21 -12.72 7.84
N ALA A 363 3.98 -13.28 6.66
CA ALA A 363 4.03 -14.71 6.42
C ALA A 363 5.41 -15.28 6.79
N SER A 364 6.47 -14.49 6.63
CA SER A 364 7.83 -14.87 6.97
C SER A 364 7.97 -15.06 8.48
N THR A 365 7.38 -14.18 9.30
CA THR A 365 7.49 -14.26 10.77
C THR A 365 6.81 -15.54 11.29
N ARG A 366 5.64 -15.88 10.73
CA ARG A 366 4.98 -17.16 11.02
C ARG A 366 5.82 -18.35 10.55
N THR A 367 6.50 -18.22 9.42
CA THR A 367 7.42 -19.26 8.91
C THR A 367 8.58 -19.47 9.88
N LEU A 368 9.21 -18.40 10.39
CA LEU A 368 10.30 -18.48 11.36
C LEU A 368 9.86 -19.23 12.64
N LEU A 369 8.73 -18.82 13.23
CA LEU A 369 8.20 -19.47 14.43
C LEU A 369 7.82 -20.94 14.19
N GLY A 370 7.30 -21.26 12.99
CA GLY A 370 7.01 -22.63 12.59
C GLY A 370 8.27 -23.49 12.51
N LEU A 371 9.31 -23.01 11.83
CA LEU A 371 10.59 -23.70 11.73
C LEU A 371 11.26 -23.86 13.10
N TRP A 372 11.18 -22.85 13.97
CA TRP A 372 11.67 -22.97 15.35
C TRP A 372 10.91 -24.05 16.13
N LYS A 373 9.59 -24.13 15.95
CA LYS A 373 8.79 -25.18 16.60
C LYS A 373 9.21 -26.57 16.12
N ASP A 374 9.50 -26.74 14.83
CA ASP A 374 9.97 -28.02 14.28
C ASP A 374 11.34 -28.43 14.87
N VAL A 375 12.25 -27.47 15.06
CA VAL A 375 13.54 -27.69 15.74
C VAL A 375 13.33 -28.11 17.21
N ALA A 376 12.49 -27.37 17.95
CA ALA A 376 12.19 -27.66 19.35
C ALA A 376 11.52 -29.04 19.53
N GLU A 377 10.64 -29.44 18.60
CA GLU A 377 10.03 -30.77 18.57
C GLU A 377 11.09 -31.86 18.36
N ALA A 378 12.02 -31.66 17.42
CA ALA A 378 13.10 -32.61 17.17
C ALA A 378 14.05 -32.78 18.36
N ARG A 379 14.23 -31.72 19.17
CA ARG A 379 15.04 -31.74 20.40
C ARG A 379 14.28 -32.16 21.66
N SER A 380 12.98 -32.44 21.55
CA SER A 380 12.10 -32.80 22.69
C SER A 380 11.96 -31.69 23.74
N GLU A 381 12.04 -30.43 23.33
CA GLU A 381 11.91 -29.23 24.17
C GLU A 381 10.42 -28.84 24.31
N GLY A 382 9.68 -29.65 25.06
CA GLY A 382 8.21 -29.56 25.08
C GLY A 382 7.62 -28.25 25.60
N ASP A 383 8.34 -27.55 26.49
CA ASP A 383 7.98 -26.22 26.99
C ASP A 383 8.11 -25.15 25.90
N LEU A 384 9.20 -25.18 25.14
CA LEU A 384 9.42 -24.30 24.00
C LEU A 384 8.41 -24.56 22.87
N VAL A 385 8.09 -25.83 22.59
CA VAL A 385 7.04 -26.19 21.62
C VAL A 385 5.68 -25.62 22.03
N ALA A 386 5.34 -25.70 23.33
CA ALA A 386 4.10 -25.13 23.85
C ALA A 386 4.09 -23.60 23.71
N ALA A 387 5.21 -22.94 24.05
CA ALA A 387 5.38 -21.50 23.88
C ALA A 387 5.20 -21.06 22.42
N LEU A 388 5.92 -21.68 21.48
CA LEU A 388 5.86 -21.35 20.05
C LEU A 388 4.48 -21.60 19.45
N THR A 389 3.75 -22.60 19.95
CA THR A 389 2.33 -22.82 19.55
C THR A 389 1.44 -21.64 19.94
N VAL A 390 1.64 -21.07 21.13
CA VAL A 390 0.93 -19.86 21.57
C VAL A 390 1.37 -18.64 20.76
N GLN A 391 2.67 -18.49 20.47
CA GLN A 391 3.20 -17.40 19.63
C GLN A 391 2.59 -17.42 18.22
N LEU A 392 2.49 -18.60 17.60
CA LEU A 392 1.86 -18.78 16.29
C LEU A 392 0.37 -18.38 16.31
N ALA A 393 -0.36 -18.71 17.38
CA ALA A 393 -1.75 -18.27 17.55
C ALA A 393 -1.85 -16.74 17.68
N ALA A 394 -0.92 -16.12 18.42
CA ALA A 394 -0.85 -14.67 18.56
C ALA A 394 -0.57 -13.98 17.21
N GLN A 395 0.35 -14.52 16.41
CA GLN A 395 0.65 -14.02 15.07
C GLN A 395 -0.51 -14.20 14.08
N ALA A 396 -1.28 -15.29 14.20
CA ALA A 396 -2.48 -15.49 13.38
C ALA A 396 -3.59 -14.49 13.72
N GLY A 397 -3.63 -13.98 14.95
CA GLY A 397 -4.50 -12.88 15.36
C GLY A 397 -4.72 -12.83 16.87
N ALA A 398 -3.84 -12.14 17.59
CA ALA A 398 -3.93 -11.94 19.03
C ALA A 398 -5.22 -11.22 19.48
N GLU A 399 -5.86 -10.48 18.58
CA GLU A 399 -7.17 -9.84 18.81
C GLU A 399 -8.33 -10.85 18.89
N ARG A 400 -8.16 -12.06 18.34
CA ARG A 400 -9.17 -13.14 18.36
C ARG A 400 -9.10 -13.86 19.69
N GLY A 401 -9.71 -13.27 20.71
CA GLY A 401 -9.52 -13.70 22.09
C GLY A 401 -9.87 -15.17 22.34
N ASP A 402 -10.95 -15.70 21.77
CA ASP A 402 -11.30 -17.13 21.94
C ASP A 402 -10.24 -18.07 21.34
N ALA A 403 -9.59 -17.69 20.23
CA ALA A 403 -8.52 -18.48 19.62
C ALA A 403 -7.26 -18.46 20.51
N MET A 404 -6.93 -17.30 21.09
CA MET A 404 -5.84 -17.18 22.05
C MET A 404 -6.07 -17.98 23.32
N LEU A 405 -7.27 -17.88 23.93
CA LEU A 405 -7.63 -18.67 25.10
C LEU A 405 -7.61 -20.17 24.81
N LYS A 406 -8.03 -20.59 23.61
CA LYS A 406 -7.91 -21.98 23.17
C LYS A 406 -6.46 -22.44 23.06
N ALA A 407 -5.58 -21.63 22.46
CA ALA A 407 -4.16 -21.96 22.33
C ALA A 407 -3.48 -22.06 23.71
N LEU A 408 -3.75 -21.10 24.60
CA LEU A 408 -3.25 -21.10 25.99
C LEU A 408 -3.81 -22.27 26.81
N GLY A 409 -5.08 -22.65 26.60
CA GLY A 409 -5.71 -23.80 27.24
C GLY A 409 -5.19 -25.15 26.73
N ALA A 410 -4.57 -25.19 25.55
CA ALA A 410 -3.94 -26.38 25.00
C ALA A 410 -2.53 -26.64 25.55
N VAL A 411 -1.95 -25.70 26.31
CA VAL A 411 -0.63 -25.88 26.95
C VAL A 411 -0.72 -26.97 28.02
N PRO A 412 0.12 -28.03 27.95
CA PRO A 412 0.10 -29.11 28.94
C PRO A 412 0.31 -28.62 30.38
N PRO A 413 -0.33 -29.23 31.40
CA PRO A 413 -0.19 -28.83 32.80
C PRO A 413 1.24 -28.84 33.36
N ARG A 414 2.14 -29.65 32.78
CA ARG A 414 3.57 -29.65 33.14
C ARG A 414 4.30 -28.36 32.73
N PHE A 415 3.72 -27.55 31.85
CA PHE A 415 4.27 -26.29 31.35
C PHE A 415 3.43 -25.08 31.77
N MET A 416 2.78 -25.15 32.94
CA MET A 416 1.94 -24.07 33.45
C MET A 416 2.69 -22.74 33.61
N ALA A 417 3.98 -22.76 33.95
CA ALA A 417 4.77 -21.53 34.06
C ALA A 417 4.81 -20.74 32.73
N VAL A 418 5.00 -21.43 31.60
CA VAL A 418 4.95 -20.85 30.25
C VAL A 418 3.55 -20.30 29.96
N ARG A 419 2.50 -21.08 30.26
CA ARG A 419 1.11 -20.66 30.05
C ARG A 419 0.80 -19.37 30.82
N GLU A 420 1.15 -19.30 32.10
CA GLU A 420 0.87 -18.13 32.95
C GLU A 420 1.66 -16.90 32.50
N ALA A 421 2.93 -17.07 32.13
CA ALA A 421 3.75 -15.98 31.61
C ALA A 421 3.15 -15.39 30.32
N LEU A 422 2.86 -16.25 29.33
CA LEU A 422 2.29 -15.82 28.05
C LEU A 422 0.83 -15.33 28.16
N PHE A 423 0.03 -15.90 29.06
CA PHE A 423 -1.30 -15.37 29.37
C PHE A 423 -1.20 -13.96 29.97
N GLY A 424 -0.28 -13.74 30.90
CA GLY A 424 -0.04 -12.42 31.51
C GLY A 424 0.36 -11.36 30.48
N GLU A 425 1.28 -11.69 29.58
CA GLU A 425 1.70 -10.84 28.47
C GLU A 425 0.56 -10.54 27.49
N TRP A 426 -0.14 -11.60 27.03
CA TRP A 426 -1.28 -11.44 26.13
C TRP A 426 -2.39 -10.58 26.75
N ARG A 427 -2.71 -10.82 28.02
CA ARG A 427 -3.70 -10.06 28.79
C ARG A 427 -3.34 -8.58 28.85
N ARG A 428 -2.08 -8.24 29.17
CA ARG A 428 -1.60 -6.85 29.16
C ARG A 428 -1.75 -6.22 27.78
N TRP A 429 -1.33 -6.93 26.74
CA TRP A 429 -1.45 -6.47 25.36
C TRP A 429 -2.91 -6.25 24.94
N PHE A 430 -3.81 -7.18 25.25
CA PHE A 430 -5.23 -7.11 24.90
C PHE A 430 -5.92 -5.93 25.58
N VAL A 431 -5.63 -5.70 26.86
CA VAL A 431 -6.15 -4.57 27.64
C VAL A 431 -5.63 -3.24 27.07
N ALA A 432 -4.31 -3.12 26.87
CA ALA A 432 -3.72 -1.91 26.33
C ALA A 432 -4.26 -1.56 24.95
N ARG A 433 -4.37 -2.56 24.05
CA ARG A 433 -4.90 -2.37 22.70
C ARG A 433 -6.39 -2.03 22.69
N THR A 434 -7.17 -2.62 23.59
CA THR A 434 -8.61 -2.32 23.77
C THR A 434 -8.83 -0.88 24.22
N LEU A 435 -7.99 -0.39 25.15
CA LEU A 435 -8.12 0.93 25.75
C LEU A 435 -7.29 2.00 25.02
N SER A 436 -6.76 1.68 23.82
CA SER A 436 -5.88 2.56 23.03
C SER A 436 -4.71 3.16 23.84
N GLN A 437 -4.16 2.40 24.79
CA GLN A 437 -3.05 2.80 25.62
C GLN A 437 -1.72 2.65 24.86
N TRP A 438 -0.89 3.68 24.92
CA TRP A 438 0.50 3.64 24.44
C TRP A 438 1.42 3.05 25.51
N ARG A 439 2.55 2.47 25.10
CA ARG A 439 3.58 2.01 26.04
C ARG A 439 4.01 3.21 26.92
N ASP A 440 4.13 2.98 28.22
CA ASP A 440 4.43 3.97 29.26
C ASP A 440 3.34 5.00 29.60
N THR A 441 2.13 4.86 29.03
CA THR A 441 0.97 5.63 29.53
C THR A 441 0.41 5.02 30.83
N PRO A 442 0.00 5.86 31.80
CA PRO A 442 -0.71 5.37 32.97
C PRO A 442 -1.93 4.53 32.58
N ALA A 443 -2.31 3.58 33.43
CA ALA A 443 -3.51 2.79 33.22
C ALA A 443 -4.74 3.70 33.06
N VAL A 444 -5.56 3.43 32.05
CA VAL A 444 -6.83 4.15 31.83
C VAL A 444 -7.72 4.02 33.04
N ALA A 445 -8.11 5.17 33.58
CA ALA A 445 -9.12 5.29 34.62
C ALA A 445 -10.38 4.49 34.25
N CYS A 446 -10.95 3.74 35.19
CA CYS A 446 -12.10 2.86 34.94
C CYS A 446 -11.84 1.73 33.90
N GLY A 447 -10.58 1.41 33.55
CA GLY A 447 -10.22 0.36 32.59
C GLY A 447 -10.12 -1.07 33.17
N ALA A 448 -10.19 -1.22 34.49
CA ALA A 448 -9.93 -2.48 35.19
C ALA A 448 -10.90 -3.62 34.79
N TRP A 449 -12.14 -3.29 34.41
CA TRP A 449 -13.13 -4.27 33.97
C TRP A 449 -12.69 -5.07 32.74
N VAL A 450 -11.87 -4.50 31.85
CA VAL A 450 -11.38 -5.20 30.65
C VAL A 450 -10.46 -6.35 31.06
N ALA A 451 -9.58 -6.09 32.02
CA ALA A 451 -8.66 -7.09 32.54
C ALA A 451 -9.42 -8.21 33.27
N ALA A 452 -10.41 -7.84 34.09
CA ALA A 452 -11.30 -8.80 34.75
C ALA A 452 -12.15 -9.61 33.75
N LEU A 453 -12.56 -9.01 32.62
CA LEU A 453 -13.27 -9.70 31.56
C LEU A 453 -12.40 -10.78 30.91
N VAL A 454 -11.14 -10.48 30.61
CA VAL A 454 -10.18 -11.46 30.06
C VAL A 454 -9.97 -12.60 31.05
N ASP A 455 -9.75 -12.29 32.34
CA ASP A 455 -9.56 -13.30 33.39
C ASP A 455 -10.79 -14.19 33.55
N ALA A 456 -11.99 -13.59 33.55
CA ALA A 456 -13.24 -14.33 33.64
C ALA A 456 -13.50 -15.18 32.40
N ALA A 457 -13.15 -14.68 31.21
CA ALA A 457 -13.25 -15.44 29.97
C ALA A 457 -12.36 -16.68 29.97
N ALA A 458 -11.17 -16.61 30.59
CA ALA A 458 -10.27 -17.74 30.77
C ALA A 458 -10.78 -18.74 31.85
N ALA A 459 -11.41 -18.24 32.92
CA ALA A 459 -11.93 -19.05 34.02
C ALA A 459 -13.29 -19.71 33.74
N GLY A 460 -14.02 -19.29 32.70
CA GLY A 460 -15.34 -19.82 32.38
C GLY A 460 -16.43 -19.34 33.35
N ALA A 461 -17.41 -20.19 33.67
CA ALA A 461 -18.56 -19.82 34.51
C ALA A 461 -18.18 -19.36 35.93
N GLU A 462 -17.06 -19.87 36.46
CA GLU A 462 -16.50 -19.45 37.76
C GLU A 462 -15.99 -18.00 37.75
N GLY A 463 -15.71 -17.45 36.55
CA GLY A 463 -15.26 -16.08 36.34
C GLY A 463 -16.37 -15.02 36.43
N THR A 464 -17.64 -15.41 36.26
CA THR A 464 -18.78 -14.47 36.16
C THR A 464 -18.89 -13.54 37.36
N LYS A 465 -18.81 -14.08 38.57
CA LYS A 465 -18.92 -13.28 39.81
C LYS A 465 -17.81 -12.23 39.92
N ARG A 466 -16.58 -12.58 39.52
CA ARG A 466 -15.43 -11.66 39.55
C ARG A 466 -15.56 -10.56 38.51
N PHE A 467 -16.02 -10.89 37.31
CA PHE A 467 -16.30 -9.88 36.27
C PHE A 467 -17.39 -8.90 36.73
N HIS A 468 -18.50 -9.41 37.29
CA HIS A 468 -19.59 -8.57 37.79
C HIS A 468 -19.12 -7.64 38.92
N ALA A 469 -18.32 -8.14 39.86
CA ALA A 469 -17.72 -7.32 40.91
C ALA A 469 -16.84 -6.21 40.33
N ALA A 470 -15.96 -6.53 39.38
CA ALA A 470 -15.07 -5.56 38.75
C ALA A 470 -15.83 -4.46 37.98
N VAL A 471 -16.97 -4.79 37.34
CA VAL A 471 -17.84 -3.79 36.72
C VAL A 471 -18.43 -2.85 37.78
N ARG A 472 -18.95 -3.39 38.89
CA ARG A 472 -19.48 -2.55 39.98
C ARG A 472 -18.42 -1.65 40.61
N ASP A 473 -17.23 -2.19 40.83
CA ASP A 473 -16.08 -1.42 41.33
C ASP A 473 -15.70 -0.32 40.35
N THR A 474 -15.71 -0.59 39.04
CA THR A 474 -15.48 0.41 37.98
C THR A 474 -16.51 1.54 38.04
N LEU A 475 -17.80 1.20 38.21
CA LEU A 475 -18.86 2.21 38.34
C LEU A 475 -18.68 3.04 39.61
N ALA A 476 -18.37 2.40 40.74
CA ALA A 476 -18.11 3.09 42.00
C ALA A 476 -16.89 4.02 41.91
N GLU A 477 -15.80 3.57 41.30
CA GLU A 477 -14.61 4.39 41.03
C GLU A 477 -14.97 5.63 40.20
N ALA A 478 -15.72 5.45 39.11
CA ALA A 478 -16.19 6.53 38.25
C ALA A 478 -17.00 7.59 39.01
N THR A 479 -17.76 7.20 40.04
CA THR A 479 -18.49 8.17 40.88
C THR A 479 -17.59 9.07 41.72
N THR A 480 -16.35 8.69 42.02
CA THR A 480 -15.45 9.48 42.89
C THR A 480 -14.38 10.25 42.12
N MET A 481 -14.23 9.95 40.83
CA MET A 481 -13.22 10.58 39.97
C MET A 481 -13.49 12.05 39.66
N LYS A 482 -12.41 12.84 39.67
CA LYS A 482 -12.39 14.19 39.10
C LYS A 482 -12.22 14.07 37.59
N LEU A 483 -13.19 14.56 36.83
CA LEU A 483 -13.09 14.61 35.38
C LEU A 483 -12.06 15.69 34.98
N PRO A 484 -11.16 15.41 34.03
CA PRO A 484 -10.23 16.42 33.53
C PRO A 484 -11.03 17.60 32.94
N SER A 485 -10.55 18.83 33.18
CA SER A 485 -11.13 20.01 32.56
C SER A 485 -10.92 19.93 31.04
N ARG A 486 -12.00 19.77 30.27
CA ARG A 486 -11.97 19.91 28.81
C ARG A 486 -11.79 21.39 28.45
N ASP A 487 -10.55 21.87 28.51
CA ASP A 487 -10.15 23.21 28.04
C ASP A 487 -10.01 23.18 26.51
N PRO A 488 -10.88 23.86 25.75
CA PRO A 488 -10.84 23.84 24.29
C PRO A 488 -9.64 24.59 23.68
N GLN A 489 -8.83 25.30 24.47
CA GLN A 489 -7.59 25.95 23.98
C GLN A 489 -6.38 25.01 23.90
N HIS A 490 -6.45 23.82 24.51
CA HIS A 490 -5.38 22.82 24.51
C HIS A 490 -5.66 21.62 23.57
N SER A 491 -6.36 21.85 22.47
CA SER A 491 -6.45 20.90 21.34
C SER A 491 -5.12 20.87 20.56
N SER A 492 -3.99 20.66 21.24
CA SER A 492 -2.78 20.20 20.57
C SER A 492 -2.92 18.70 20.32
N TYR A 493 -2.35 18.23 19.21
CA TYR A 493 -2.58 16.96 18.50
C TYR A 493 -2.35 15.64 19.28
N ILE A 494 -2.27 15.66 20.61
CA ILE A 494 -2.15 14.47 21.46
C ILE A 494 -3.08 14.66 22.66
N ILE A 495 -4.37 14.36 22.47
CA ILE A 495 -5.26 14.14 23.61
C ILE A 495 -4.73 12.87 24.30
N ASP A 496 -4.19 13.01 25.51
CA ASP A 496 -3.83 11.87 26.36
C ASP A 496 -5.12 11.15 26.80
N HIS A 497 -5.63 10.30 25.90
CA HIS A 497 -6.79 9.46 26.14
C HIS A 497 -6.58 8.48 27.31
N SER A 498 -5.34 8.34 27.83
CA SER A 498 -5.05 7.49 28.99
C SER A 498 -5.72 7.96 30.28
N ARG A 499 -6.27 9.17 30.32
CA ARG A 499 -6.91 9.75 31.51
C ARG A 499 -8.40 10.06 31.37
N ASP A 500 -9.04 9.79 30.23
CA ASP A 500 -10.48 10.05 30.07
C ASP A 500 -11.30 8.81 30.51
N PRO A 501 -11.89 8.81 31.72
CA PRO A 501 -12.74 7.70 32.17
C PRO A 501 -13.96 7.50 31.27
N LEU A 502 -14.35 8.51 30.48
CA LEU A 502 -15.43 8.38 29.52
C LEU A 502 -15.15 7.30 28.49
N LEU A 503 -13.90 7.11 28.05
CA LEU A 503 -13.57 6.14 27.01
C LEU A 503 -13.89 4.71 27.47
N ALA A 504 -13.39 4.33 28.64
CA ALA A 504 -13.61 3.01 29.22
C ALA A 504 -15.09 2.76 29.57
N LEU A 505 -15.79 3.78 30.07
CA LEU A 505 -17.21 3.70 30.39
C LEU A 505 -18.09 3.65 29.13
N ALA A 506 -17.76 4.40 28.10
CA ALA A 506 -18.45 4.37 26.81
C ALA A 506 -18.35 2.98 26.19
N MET A 507 -17.15 2.41 26.17
CA MET A 507 -16.91 1.07 25.66
C MET A 507 -17.66 0.00 26.47
N LEU A 508 -17.57 0.04 27.80
CA LEU A 508 -18.35 -0.86 28.67
C LEU A 508 -19.85 -0.75 28.37
N THR A 509 -20.34 0.49 28.22
CA THR A 509 -21.75 0.77 27.97
C THR A 509 -22.22 0.20 26.65
N LEU A 510 -21.47 0.43 25.57
CA LEU A 510 -21.81 -0.10 24.26
C LEU A 510 -21.69 -1.62 24.20
N ASP A 511 -20.69 -2.21 24.86
CA ASP A 511 -20.51 -3.67 24.84
C ASP A 511 -21.58 -4.39 25.67
N LEU A 512 -22.06 -3.81 26.79
CA LEU A 512 -23.20 -4.32 27.54
C LEU A 512 -24.52 -4.12 26.78
N ASP A 513 -24.75 -2.95 26.17
CA ASP A 513 -25.96 -2.69 25.38
C ASP A 513 -26.03 -3.55 24.11
N ALA A 514 -24.89 -3.90 23.51
CA ALA A 514 -24.85 -4.82 22.38
C ALA A 514 -25.42 -6.22 22.70
N ALA A 515 -25.31 -6.67 23.95
CA ALA A 515 -25.89 -7.94 24.39
C ALA A 515 -27.41 -7.85 24.56
N ARG A 516 -27.94 -6.67 24.91
CA ARG A 516 -29.37 -6.40 25.05
C ARG A 516 -29.68 -4.94 24.73
N PRO A 517 -30.03 -4.58 23.48
CA PRO A 517 -30.20 -3.19 23.07
C PRO A 517 -31.35 -2.51 23.81
N THR A 518 -31.02 -1.62 24.75
CA THR A 518 -31.98 -0.83 25.54
C THR A 518 -31.78 0.66 25.33
N LEU A 519 -30.54 1.13 25.22
CA LEU A 519 -30.19 2.55 25.09
C LEU A 519 -30.71 3.15 23.79
N ALA A 520 -30.77 2.38 22.70
CA ALA A 520 -31.35 2.84 21.44
C ALA A 520 -32.81 3.32 21.58
N LYS A 521 -33.55 2.78 22.57
CA LYS A 521 -34.95 3.17 22.83
C LYS A 521 -35.06 4.22 23.94
N SER A 522 -34.26 4.11 25.00
CA SER A 522 -34.41 4.97 26.19
C SER A 522 -33.54 6.23 26.17
N ALA A 523 -32.38 6.20 25.51
CA ALA A 523 -31.42 7.31 25.46
C ALA A 523 -30.60 7.31 24.15
N PRO A 524 -31.26 7.48 22.98
CA PRO A 524 -30.59 7.40 21.67
C PRO A 524 -29.47 8.45 21.48
N ARG A 525 -29.56 9.62 22.12
CA ARG A 525 -28.49 10.64 22.03
C ARG A 525 -27.27 10.28 22.86
N LEU A 526 -27.47 9.68 24.04
CA LEU A 526 -26.35 9.12 24.80
C LEU A 526 -25.65 8.05 23.96
N LEU A 527 -26.41 7.11 23.38
CA LEU A 527 -25.85 6.05 22.54
C LEU A 527 -25.03 6.61 21.38
N LYS A 528 -25.51 7.68 20.74
CA LYS A 528 -24.79 8.36 19.65
C LYS A 528 -23.46 8.96 20.15
N LEU A 529 -23.49 9.72 21.25
CA LEU A 529 -22.29 10.33 21.84
C LEU A 529 -21.22 9.32 22.23
N LEU A 530 -21.63 8.21 22.85
CA LEU A 530 -20.69 7.16 23.25
C LEU A 530 -20.03 6.47 22.05
N LYS A 531 -20.72 6.38 20.90
CA LYS A 531 -20.12 5.87 19.66
C LYS A 531 -19.14 6.87 19.06
N GLU A 532 -19.49 8.14 19.02
CA GLU A 532 -18.63 9.22 18.53
C GLU A 532 -17.36 9.36 19.39
N SER A 533 -17.41 9.02 20.68
CA SER A 533 -16.23 9.03 21.55
C SER A 533 -15.23 7.89 21.31
N LEU A 534 -15.54 6.90 20.46
CA LEU A 534 -14.73 5.69 20.25
C LEU A 534 -14.14 5.61 18.82
N ASP A 535 -13.90 6.76 18.17
CA ASP A 535 -13.35 6.83 16.81
C ASP A 535 -12.21 5.82 16.57
N GLY A 536 -12.34 5.02 15.51
CA GLY A 536 -11.29 4.05 15.09
C GLY A 536 -11.31 2.68 15.78
N GLY A 537 -12.42 2.25 16.39
CA GLY A 537 -12.55 0.96 17.09
C GLY A 537 -12.07 -0.27 16.32
N GLN A 538 -11.52 -1.25 17.04
CA GLN A 538 -10.99 -2.50 16.47
C GLN A 538 -12.04 -3.60 16.46
N ALA A 539 -12.69 -3.80 15.30
CA ALA A 539 -13.82 -4.70 15.16
C ALA A 539 -13.58 -6.12 15.72
N THR A 540 -12.37 -6.68 15.60
CA THR A 540 -12.04 -8.02 16.13
C THR A 540 -11.97 -8.04 17.66
N LEU A 541 -11.36 -7.03 18.28
CA LEU A 541 -11.31 -6.92 19.75
C LEU A 541 -12.71 -6.73 20.31
N ASP A 542 -13.49 -5.84 19.69
CA ASP A 542 -14.87 -5.56 20.08
C ASP A 542 -15.72 -6.83 20.03
N GLN A 543 -15.58 -7.62 18.96
CA GLN A 543 -16.27 -8.89 18.82
C GLN A 543 -15.90 -9.87 19.94
N SER A 544 -14.61 -9.98 20.29
CA SER A 544 -14.16 -10.85 21.38
C SER A 544 -14.75 -10.42 22.72
N ARG A 545 -14.67 -9.13 23.07
CA ARG A 545 -15.23 -8.61 24.33
C ARG A 545 -16.73 -8.83 24.43
N ARG A 546 -17.49 -8.49 23.38
CA ARG A 546 -18.95 -8.65 23.36
C ARG A 546 -19.38 -10.10 23.50
N ARG A 547 -18.68 -11.03 22.85
CA ARG A 547 -18.94 -12.48 23.01
C ARG A 547 -18.72 -12.93 24.45
N TRP A 548 -17.63 -12.49 25.09
CA TRP A 548 -17.35 -12.83 26.47
C TRP A 548 -18.36 -12.23 27.44
N ILE A 549 -18.74 -10.97 27.24
CA ILE A 549 -19.79 -10.29 28.00
C ILE A 549 -21.11 -11.06 27.90
N ALA A 550 -21.52 -11.47 26.70
CA ALA A 550 -22.73 -12.27 26.51
C ALA A 550 -22.65 -13.63 27.22
N ARG A 551 -21.49 -14.30 27.13
CA ARG A 551 -21.24 -15.59 27.80
C ARG A 551 -21.24 -15.50 29.32
N LEU A 552 -20.81 -14.37 29.88
CA LEU A 552 -20.68 -14.11 31.32
C LEU A 552 -21.92 -13.38 31.90
N ASP A 553 -23.07 -13.45 31.21
CA ASP A 553 -24.32 -12.80 31.61
C ASP A 553 -24.16 -11.29 31.90
N GLY A 554 -23.32 -10.59 31.14
CA GLY A 554 -23.10 -9.16 31.35
C GLY A 554 -24.37 -8.32 31.13
N ALA A 555 -25.33 -8.82 30.36
CA ALA A 555 -26.63 -8.15 30.16
C ALA A 555 -27.39 -7.94 31.48
N SER A 556 -27.12 -8.72 32.54
CA SER A 556 -27.71 -8.52 33.86
C SER A 556 -27.22 -7.25 34.56
N LEU A 557 -26.06 -6.70 34.16
CA LEU A 557 -25.45 -5.48 34.71
C LEU A 557 -25.98 -4.20 34.05
N LEU A 558 -26.70 -4.33 32.93
CA LEU A 558 -27.20 -3.19 32.16
C LEU A 558 -28.13 -2.26 32.98
N PRO A 559 -29.05 -2.76 33.84
CA PRO A 559 -29.84 -1.88 34.70
C PRO A 559 -28.98 -1.04 35.66
N GLU A 560 -27.97 -1.64 36.28
CA GLU A 560 -27.05 -0.93 37.20
C GLU A 560 -26.28 0.17 36.45
N LEU A 561 -25.82 -0.12 35.23
CA LEU A 561 -25.15 0.85 34.38
C LEU A 561 -26.08 1.99 33.92
N VAL A 562 -27.34 1.69 33.60
CA VAL A 562 -28.31 2.73 33.23
C VAL A 562 -28.63 3.63 34.41
N GLU A 563 -28.79 3.09 35.63
CA GLU A 563 -28.94 3.91 36.84
C GLU A 563 -27.69 4.79 37.06
N PHE A 564 -26.48 4.23 36.91
CA PHE A 564 -25.25 5.01 36.99
C PHE A 564 -25.28 6.22 36.06
N TRP A 565 -25.66 6.04 34.79
CA TRP A 565 -25.78 7.15 33.84
C TRP A 565 -26.86 8.15 34.25
N ARG A 566 -28.03 7.73 34.76
CA ARG A 566 -29.06 8.66 35.23
C ARG A 566 -28.58 9.55 36.38
N GLU A 567 -27.81 8.97 37.30
CA GLU A 567 -27.28 9.68 38.47
C GLU A 567 -26.07 10.55 38.15
N ASN A 568 -25.23 10.14 37.19
CA ASN A 568 -23.90 10.74 36.99
C ASN A 568 -23.70 11.46 35.65
N ALA A 569 -24.59 11.31 34.66
CA ALA A 569 -24.43 11.94 33.33
C ALA A 569 -24.24 13.46 33.40
N ALA A 570 -24.84 14.13 34.40
CA ALA A 570 -24.69 15.57 34.61
C ALA A 570 -23.23 16.02 34.78
N ARG A 571 -22.35 15.15 35.28
CA ARG A 571 -20.92 15.45 35.48
C ARG A 571 -20.13 15.44 34.18
N PHE A 572 -20.60 14.68 33.18
CA PHE A 572 -19.96 14.57 31.88
C PHE A 572 -20.39 15.68 30.91
N VAL A 573 -21.37 16.52 31.28
CA VAL A 573 -21.78 17.67 30.46
C VAL A 573 -20.73 18.77 30.53
N PRO A 574 -20.02 19.10 29.42
CA PRO A 574 -19.01 20.15 29.43
C PRO A 574 -19.62 21.52 29.70
N ASP A 575 -18.99 22.32 30.58
CA ASP A 575 -19.44 23.69 30.85
C ASP A 575 -19.23 24.60 29.62
N PRO A 576 -20.28 25.28 29.12
CA PRO A 576 -20.17 26.25 28.04
C PRO A 576 -19.20 27.40 28.33
N GLY A 577 -18.83 27.64 29.59
CA GLY A 577 -17.86 28.66 29.98
C GLY A 577 -16.53 28.53 29.26
N GLY A 578 -16.07 27.31 28.99
CA GLY A 578 -14.80 27.04 28.29
C GLY A 578 -14.82 27.37 26.79
N PHE A 579 -15.99 27.40 26.15
CA PHE A 579 -16.10 27.52 24.69
C PHE A 579 -16.32 28.97 24.22
N THR A 580 -15.79 29.33 23.04
CA THR A 580 -15.94 30.69 22.48
C THR A 580 -17.03 30.76 21.41
N SER A 581 -17.06 29.84 20.44
CA SER A 581 -17.96 29.91 19.27
C SER A 581 -18.79 28.65 18.98
N ASN A 582 -18.24 27.46 19.23
CA ASN A 582 -18.88 26.16 19.01
C ASN A 582 -19.32 25.54 20.35
N TYR A 583 -20.61 25.26 20.50
CA TYR A 583 -21.20 24.69 21.72
C TYR A 583 -21.89 23.34 21.45
N ALA A 584 -21.62 22.72 20.30
CA ALA A 584 -22.26 21.48 19.89
C ALA A 584 -22.11 20.39 20.95
N GLU A 585 -20.89 20.21 21.48
CA GLU A 585 -20.59 19.20 22.49
C GLU A 585 -21.40 19.40 23.79
N SER A 586 -21.39 20.60 24.37
CA SER A 586 -22.21 20.92 25.56
C SER A 586 -23.70 20.70 25.29
N ALA A 587 -24.18 21.05 24.09
CA ALA A 587 -25.58 20.92 23.73
C ALA A 587 -25.99 19.47 23.49
N ASP A 588 -25.13 18.65 22.87
CA ASP A 588 -25.36 17.22 22.67
C ASP A 588 -25.39 16.47 24.01
N TRP A 589 -24.41 16.73 24.89
CA TRP A 589 -24.37 16.12 26.22
C TRP A 589 -25.56 16.54 27.10
N LEU A 590 -25.99 17.81 27.04
CA LEU A 590 -27.20 18.23 27.77
C LEU A 590 -28.46 17.56 27.22
N ALA A 591 -28.53 17.33 25.90
CA ALA A 591 -29.67 16.64 25.31
C ALA A 591 -29.70 15.16 25.69
N ALA A 592 -28.54 14.49 25.76
CA ALA A 592 -28.43 13.14 26.29
C ALA A 592 -28.83 13.08 27.78
N LEU A 593 -28.41 14.06 28.58
CA LEU A 593 -28.85 14.19 29.98
C LEU A 593 -30.36 14.38 30.09
N HIS A 594 -30.98 15.12 29.17
CA HIS A 594 -32.43 15.32 29.18
C HIS A 594 -33.21 14.03 28.93
N GLU A 595 -32.69 13.11 28.10
CA GLU A 595 -33.29 11.79 27.88
C GLU A 595 -33.22 10.90 29.14
N LEU A 596 -32.11 10.98 29.89
CA LEU A 596 -31.87 10.16 31.08
C LEU A 596 -32.58 10.71 32.33
N SER A 597 -32.45 12.02 32.55
CA SER A 597 -32.84 12.72 33.77
C SER A 597 -33.38 14.12 33.44
N PRO A 598 -34.63 14.24 32.93
CA PRO A 598 -35.21 15.51 32.46
C PRO A 598 -35.16 16.64 33.49
N GLY A 599 -35.42 16.33 34.77
CA GLY A 599 -35.40 17.30 35.86
C GLY A 599 -34.01 17.89 36.13
N VAL A 600 -32.97 17.05 36.07
CA VAL A 600 -31.57 17.49 36.26
C VAL A 600 -31.11 18.34 35.07
N ALA A 601 -31.47 17.92 33.84
CA ALA A 601 -31.24 18.72 32.65
C ALA A 601 -31.94 20.09 32.70
N ALA A 602 -33.20 20.14 33.15
CA ALA A 602 -33.95 21.39 33.28
C ALA A 602 -33.30 22.34 34.31
N ALA A 603 -32.86 21.82 35.46
CA ALA A 603 -32.14 22.60 36.46
C ALA A 603 -30.80 23.14 35.92
N MET A 604 -30.05 22.32 35.18
CA MET A 604 -28.79 22.76 34.54
C MET A 604 -29.03 23.83 33.48
N LEU A 605 -30.06 23.66 32.65
CA LEU A 605 -30.47 24.62 31.62
C LEU A 605 -30.89 25.96 32.25
N ALA A 606 -31.64 25.94 33.35
CA ALA A 606 -32.02 27.14 34.11
C ALA A 606 -30.79 27.86 34.69
N ARG A 607 -29.81 27.11 35.22
CA ARG A 607 -28.54 27.67 35.70
C ARG A 607 -27.76 28.33 34.55
N TRP A 608 -27.63 27.66 33.41
CA TRP A 608 -26.97 28.21 32.23
C TRP A 608 -27.70 29.46 31.70
N ALA A 609 -29.03 29.56 31.84
CA ALA A 609 -29.77 30.75 31.45
C ALA A 609 -29.38 32.00 32.27
N GLY A 610 -29.03 31.80 33.54
CA GLY A 610 -28.48 32.87 34.39
C GLY A 610 -27.02 33.20 34.06
N VAL A 611 -26.16 32.18 34.00
CA VAL A 611 -24.70 32.35 33.91
C VAL A 611 -24.23 32.71 32.48
N HIS A 612 -24.81 32.08 31.45
CA HIS A 612 -24.35 32.13 30.05
C HIS A 612 -25.32 32.91 29.15
N ARG A 613 -26.08 33.87 29.71
CA ARG A 613 -27.15 34.60 29.02
C ARG A 613 -26.76 35.27 27.69
N LEU A 614 -25.49 35.70 27.56
CA LEU A 614 -25.00 36.43 26.38
C LEU A 614 -24.44 35.51 25.27
N LYS A 615 -24.27 34.20 25.52
CA LYS A 615 -23.71 33.23 24.57
C LYS A 615 -24.77 32.82 23.53
N ARG A 616 -25.09 33.70 22.57
CA ARG A 616 -26.14 33.47 21.55
C ARG A 616 -25.98 32.16 20.75
N ASN A 617 -24.74 31.75 20.48
CA ASN A 617 -24.47 30.50 19.74
C ASN A 617 -24.80 29.24 20.56
N LEU A 618 -24.57 29.25 21.88
CA LEU A 618 -24.99 28.18 22.79
C LEU A 618 -26.50 27.96 22.71
N TRP A 619 -27.29 29.04 22.82
CA TRP A 619 -28.75 28.96 22.76
C TRP A 619 -29.27 28.49 21.40
N ARG A 620 -28.59 28.86 20.31
CA ARG A 620 -28.87 28.35 18.97
C ARG A 620 -28.63 26.84 18.89
N ASP A 621 -27.51 26.36 19.41
CA ASP A 621 -27.15 24.93 19.36
C ASP A 621 -28.03 24.06 20.27
N LEU A 622 -28.47 24.59 21.42
CA LEU A 622 -29.48 23.96 22.28
C LEU A 622 -30.85 23.88 21.61
N ALA A 623 -31.29 24.96 20.96
CA ALA A 623 -32.57 25.00 20.24
C ALA A 623 -32.62 23.99 19.08
N LYS A 624 -31.52 23.83 18.32
CA LYS A 624 -31.41 22.78 17.27
C LYS A 624 -31.65 21.37 17.82
N ARG A 625 -31.39 21.15 19.11
CA ARG A 625 -31.55 19.86 19.80
C ARG A 625 -32.88 19.72 20.53
N GLY A 626 -33.76 20.72 20.43
CA GLY A 626 -35.09 20.74 21.06
C GLY A 626 -35.10 21.22 22.51
N LEU A 627 -33.99 21.80 23.00
CA LEU A 627 -33.88 22.29 24.37
C LEU A 627 -34.20 23.79 24.41
N HIS A 628 -35.31 24.15 25.05
CA HIS A 628 -35.76 25.52 25.20
C HIS A 628 -35.86 25.90 26.68
N VAL A 629 -35.46 27.13 27.02
CA VAL A 629 -35.72 27.69 28.35
C VAL A 629 -37.17 28.17 28.37
N SER A 630 -38.00 27.63 29.26
CA SER A 630 -39.30 28.22 29.55
C SER A 630 -39.10 29.59 30.19
N THR A 631 -39.12 30.64 29.38
CA THR A 631 -39.21 32.01 29.87
C THR A 631 -40.55 32.19 30.56
N VAL A 632 -40.57 32.11 31.90
CA VAL A 632 -41.70 32.64 32.68
C VAL A 632 -41.58 34.16 32.68
N GLY A 633 -42.37 34.78 31.81
CA GLY A 633 -43.03 36.08 32.03
C GLY A 633 -42.24 37.37 31.73
N PRO A 634 -42.92 38.45 31.31
CA PRO A 634 -42.35 39.49 30.45
C PRO A 634 -42.09 40.82 31.18
N ALA A 635 -41.00 41.51 30.86
CA ALA A 635 -40.95 42.96 30.93
C ALA A 635 -39.79 43.48 30.09
N SER A 636 -40.06 44.54 29.33
CA SER A 636 -39.08 45.43 28.70
C SER A 636 -38.53 45.00 27.34
N ARG A 637 -39.43 44.86 26.36
CA ARG A 637 -39.16 45.43 25.02
C ARG A 637 -39.26 46.95 25.12
N LYS A 638 -38.10 47.60 25.19
CA LYS A 638 -37.72 48.98 24.83
C LYS A 638 -36.22 48.96 25.16
N THR A 639 -35.27 49.10 24.25
CA THR A 639 -35.10 50.23 23.32
C THR A 639 -33.98 49.87 22.33
N LEU A 640 -34.22 50.16 21.05
CA LEU A 640 -33.32 50.57 19.95
C LEU A 640 -31.85 50.07 19.89
N LEU A 641 -31.54 49.44 18.75
CA LEU A 641 -30.29 49.49 17.95
C LEU A 641 -29.62 50.89 17.98
N PRO A 642 -28.28 50.99 17.81
CA PRO A 642 -27.47 50.38 16.74
C PRO A 642 -26.68 49.14 17.13
#